data_AF-A0A3A0D6E3-F1
#
_entry.id   AF-A0A3A0D6E3-F1
#
_cell.length_a   1.000
_cell.length_b   1.000
_cell.length_c   1.000
_cell.angle_alpha   90.00
_cell.angle_beta   90.00
_cell.angle_gamma   90.00
#
_symmetry.space_group_name_H-M   'P 1'
#
loop_
_entity.id
_entity.type
_entity.pdbx_description
1 polymer ?
#
loop_
_entity_poly.entity_id
_entity_poly.type
_entity_poly.pdbx_seq_one_letter_code
_entity_poly.pdbx_strand_id
1 'polypeptide(L)'
;MLEAQLNEEDAAALARAARESGDAGRGAVAFHQAQTLCAKCHAVGTENGGAANGLGPNLAEQDARRTDELLVESILAPSKTIRDEYRAVKVRTNDGRAVTGIVAEKSAKALVLRDLERDGARVEIPLDAIEEQAASDVSPMPVGLANQLTSRQQFLDLVRYLIEIRDGGAARAKALAPPASLLALRVPEYEARVDHAGMLRSLDRAAFERGREIYERLCINCHGTREQAGSLPTSLRFAEGKFKAGSDPYAMYQTLTRGFGMMPPQTWMVPQQKYDAIHYIRTAYLKEHNPSQYVEVDEKYLVALPKGNTRGPAPKKIEPWATMDYGPVLANTYEIGGDGRNFAYKGIAVRLDAGPGGVSRGRAWMVFDHDTMRVAAAWTGTGFIDWNGIHFNGRHQIHPRVVGDVHFANPTGPGWANPETGSFADDERVVGRDGRKYGPLPRAWAQYKGLNYHGDRAVVEYAIGGTDVREMPGVWIGEKNEAIFTRTMNIGPRERAMTLAIATLGGSRRIDEAHGGIRVSQSDGGDASLLVGATAPISGSAWKLVGDRICLKIPAGKEPLRFVLWTTRGENGAALGAWREKLTDAQRTPDLASLLSGGPARWPQKLTTQAVLDDDAGPFAVDVLTHPDVNPWLAQTRLTGIDFLDDADKAVVCAWDGDVWLVSGLSKPANGGVQRAASGGVDRTLTWQRIASGLFQPLGIKVYRGKVYVTCRDQLVVLHDKNGDGEIDCFECFNNDHQVTEHFHEFAMGLQVDEAGNFYYAKSARHALPAIVPHHGTLLKVTADGSRTEIVANGFRAANGVCLNGDGSFVVTDQEGHWIPKNRINWVKPGGFYGNLFGYHDVKDSSDASMRQPVCWITNSFDRSPAELLWTPKDTWGPLAGSLLNLSYGYGKVYVVPFEEVAGEKQGGMCALPIGPLLTGVMRGRFHPVDRQLYACGMFAWAGSATQPGGLYRIRYTGKPMYLPIGLRARRGVIEIALTDALDAKAAADAGRYAIKTWSLKRTANYGSQHYDEKPLAVDVAELLADGKTVRLRVSELKPAWGMEILCRIKGADGSEHERVIHNSVFALEE
;
A
#
# COMPACT_ATOMS: atom_id res chain seq x y z
N MET A 1 6.87 18.30 21.02
CA MET A 1 6.21 18.79 19.78
C MET A 1 7.30 19.21 18.82
N LEU A 2 7.11 19.13 17.50
CA LEU A 2 8.19 19.36 16.53
C LEU A 2 8.87 20.73 16.74
N GLU A 3 8.13 21.81 16.95
CA GLU A 3 8.68 23.14 17.23
C GLU A 3 9.53 23.17 18.51
N ALA A 4 9.15 22.44 19.56
CA ALA A 4 9.96 22.34 20.78
C ALA A 4 11.28 21.61 20.53
N GLN A 5 11.26 20.56 19.70
CA GLN A 5 12.48 19.86 19.27
C GLN A 5 13.36 20.75 18.39
N LEU A 6 12.76 21.53 17.49
CA LEU A 6 13.48 22.49 16.65
C LEU A 6 14.06 23.64 17.49
N ASN A 7 13.37 24.08 18.54
CA ASN A 7 13.86 25.12 19.48
C ASN A 7 15.00 24.64 20.39
N GLU A 8 15.24 23.33 20.49
CA GLU A 8 16.45 22.78 21.14
C GLU A 8 17.69 22.93 20.25
N GLU A 9 17.50 23.17 18.95
CA GLU A 9 18.57 23.42 17.99
C GLU A 9 18.74 24.93 17.76
N ASP A 10 19.98 25.34 17.55
CA ASP A 10 20.28 26.71 17.15
C ASP A 10 19.67 27.04 15.77
N ALA A 11 19.10 28.24 15.62
CA ALA A 11 18.43 28.64 14.38
C ALA A 11 19.38 28.62 13.18
N ALA A 12 20.67 28.90 13.38
CA ALA A 12 21.68 28.78 12.33
C ALA A 12 22.02 27.33 12.00
N ALA A 13 21.96 26.41 12.98
CA ALA A 13 22.11 24.98 12.71
C ALA A 13 20.94 24.45 11.85
N LEU A 14 19.71 24.85 12.15
CA LEU A 14 18.54 24.48 11.35
C LEU A 14 18.55 25.10 9.96
N ALA A 15 19.00 26.36 9.83
CA ALA A 15 19.18 27.03 8.56
C ALA A 15 20.20 26.31 7.67
N ARG A 16 21.36 25.93 8.23
CA ARG A 16 22.36 25.10 7.56
C ARG A 16 21.78 23.75 7.16
N ALA A 17 21.11 23.05 8.09
CA ALA A 17 20.48 21.77 7.82
C ALA A 17 19.42 21.85 6.71
N ALA A 18 18.66 22.94 6.63
CA ALA A 18 17.69 23.18 5.58
C ALA A 18 18.35 23.32 4.21
N ARG A 19 19.45 24.08 4.13
CA ARG A 19 20.26 24.14 2.91
C ARG A 19 20.87 22.79 2.54
N GLU A 20 21.30 22.00 3.50
CA GLU A 20 22.02 20.75 3.24
C GLU A 20 21.09 19.60 2.88
N SER A 21 19.91 19.52 3.49
CA SER A 21 19.05 18.33 3.44
C SER A 21 17.59 18.60 3.08
N GLY A 22 17.15 19.85 3.00
CA GLY A 22 15.79 20.20 2.61
C GLY A 22 15.56 20.04 1.10
N ASP A 23 14.33 19.72 0.71
CA ASP A 23 13.87 19.66 -0.68
C ASP A 23 12.83 20.75 -0.94
N ALA A 24 13.17 21.69 -1.82
CA ALA A 24 12.32 22.84 -2.12
C ALA A 24 11.01 22.46 -2.83
N GLY A 25 10.95 21.34 -3.57
CA GLY A 25 9.71 20.86 -4.18
C GLY A 25 8.72 20.31 -3.15
N ARG A 26 9.22 19.51 -2.19
CA ARG A 26 8.41 19.08 -1.02
C ARG A 26 8.04 20.27 -0.14
N GLY A 27 8.96 21.22 0.03
CA GLY A 27 8.74 22.47 0.73
C GLY A 27 7.66 23.34 0.08
N ALA A 28 7.61 23.38 -1.25
CA ALA A 28 6.58 24.10 -2.00
C ALA A 28 5.21 23.47 -1.77
N VAL A 29 5.11 22.15 -1.79
CA VAL A 29 3.86 21.44 -1.41
C VAL A 29 3.48 21.80 0.03
N ALA A 30 4.41 21.76 0.98
CA ALA A 30 4.15 22.14 2.37
C ALA A 30 3.72 23.61 2.51
N PHE A 31 4.31 24.54 1.74
CA PHE A 31 3.99 25.96 1.78
C PHE A 31 2.59 26.28 1.23
N HIS A 32 2.20 25.62 0.13
CA HIS A 32 0.93 25.83 -0.56
C HIS A 32 -0.22 24.97 -0.03
N GLN A 33 0.05 24.07 0.92
CA GLN A 33 -0.98 23.28 1.59
C GLN A 33 -1.90 24.17 2.43
N ALA A 34 -3.21 23.91 2.35
CA ALA A 34 -4.20 24.65 3.12
C ALA A 34 -3.97 24.57 4.65
N GLN A 35 -3.38 23.48 5.16
CA GLN A 35 -3.13 23.29 6.60
C GLN A 35 -1.95 24.09 7.19
N THR A 36 -1.00 24.57 6.37
CA THR A 36 0.18 25.31 6.85
C THR A 36 -0.01 26.82 6.82
N LEU A 37 -1.04 27.31 6.13
CA LEU A 37 -1.50 28.71 6.08
C LEU A 37 -0.47 29.73 5.57
N CYS A 38 0.74 29.33 5.19
CA CYS A 38 1.81 30.26 4.76
C CYS A 38 1.38 31.10 3.55
N ALA A 39 0.82 30.47 2.52
CA ALA A 39 0.34 31.13 1.30
C ALA A 39 -0.88 32.05 1.51
N LYS A 40 -1.50 32.06 2.70
CA LYS A 40 -2.62 32.95 3.04
C LYS A 40 -2.15 34.38 3.33
N CYS A 41 -0.95 34.56 3.88
CA CYS A 41 -0.43 35.87 4.25
C CYS A 41 0.77 36.31 3.41
N HIS A 42 1.47 35.37 2.79
CA HIS A 42 2.75 35.63 2.10
C HIS A 42 2.66 35.43 0.60
N ALA A 43 2.97 36.49 -0.16
CA ALA A 43 3.18 36.47 -1.61
C ALA A 43 4.46 35.71 -2.02
N VAL A 44 4.44 35.03 -3.17
CA VAL A 44 5.63 34.38 -3.77
C VAL A 44 5.83 34.68 -5.27
N GLY A 45 5.29 35.78 -5.79
CA GLY A 45 5.44 36.18 -7.20
C GLY A 45 4.54 37.36 -7.60
N THR A 46 4.66 37.87 -8.82
CA THR A 46 3.98 39.11 -9.25
C THR A 46 2.60 38.92 -9.90
N GLU A 47 2.23 37.71 -10.32
CA GLU A 47 0.94 37.46 -10.99
C GLU A 47 0.36 36.10 -10.56
N ASN A 48 -0.67 36.13 -9.70
CA ASN A 48 -1.57 35.02 -9.33
C ASN A 48 -1.01 33.80 -8.57
N GLY A 49 -0.54 33.99 -7.32
CA GLY A 49 -0.30 32.88 -6.39
C GLY A 49 -0.03 33.29 -4.94
N GLY A 50 -1.11 33.59 -4.19
CA GLY A 50 -1.27 33.73 -2.72
C GLY A 50 -0.31 34.68 -1.99
N ALA A 51 -0.67 35.75 -1.26
CA ALA A 51 -1.96 36.44 -1.10
C ALA A 51 -1.78 37.96 -1.32
N ALA A 52 -2.71 38.55 -2.08
CA ALA A 52 -2.81 39.97 -2.38
C ALA A 52 -3.33 40.83 -1.20
N ASN A 53 -3.43 40.26 0.01
CA ASN A 53 -4.01 40.92 1.20
C ASN A 53 -2.99 41.79 1.96
N GLY A 54 -1.69 41.65 1.67
CA GLY A 54 -0.64 42.48 2.25
C GLY A 54 -0.48 42.34 3.77
N LEU A 55 -0.85 41.19 4.32
CA LEU A 55 -0.72 40.90 5.75
C LEU A 55 0.67 40.37 6.15
N GLY A 56 1.42 39.83 5.19
CA GLY A 56 2.82 39.42 5.35
C GLY A 56 3.69 39.89 4.19
N PRO A 57 5.02 39.81 4.34
CA PRO A 57 5.95 40.16 3.28
C PRO A 57 5.88 39.21 2.09
N ASN A 58 6.22 39.74 0.91
CA ASN A 58 6.52 38.93 -0.27
C ASN A 58 7.81 38.15 -0.03
N LEU A 59 7.71 36.83 -0.01
CA LEU A 59 8.82 35.93 0.31
C LEU A 59 9.74 35.68 -0.89
N ALA A 60 9.30 36.00 -2.11
CA ALA A 60 10.10 35.94 -3.32
C ALA A 60 10.81 37.27 -3.67
N GLU A 61 10.60 38.34 -2.90
CA GLU A 61 11.36 39.57 -3.03
C GLU A 61 12.71 39.46 -2.33
N GLN A 62 13.76 39.92 -3.00
CA GLN A 62 15.11 39.97 -2.44
C GLN A 62 15.17 41.05 -1.35
N ASP A 63 15.40 40.62 -0.11
CA ASP A 63 15.66 41.51 1.02
C ASP A 63 16.89 40.98 1.77
N ALA A 64 18.00 41.73 1.71
CA ALA A 64 19.27 41.36 2.32
C ALA A 64 19.19 41.19 3.85
N ARG A 65 18.13 41.72 4.49
CA ARG A 65 17.88 41.55 5.93
C ARG A 65 17.27 40.19 6.27
N ARG A 66 16.71 39.47 5.29
CA ARG A 66 16.07 38.16 5.48
C ARG A 66 17.09 37.03 5.34
N THR A 67 17.92 36.84 6.36
CA THR A 67 18.91 35.74 6.39
C THR A 67 18.22 34.36 6.56
N ASP A 68 18.96 33.28 6.37
CA ASP A 68 18.43 31.92 6.53
C ASP A 68 18.03 31.65 8.00
N GLU A 69 18.85 32.15 8.92
CA GLU A 69 18.60 32.14 10.36
C GLU A 69 17.31 32.89 10.69
N LEU A 70 17.11 34.07 10.07
CA LEU A 70 15.92 34.86 10.31
C LEU A 70 14.67 34.17 9.76
N LEU A 71 14.77 33.41 8.65
CA LEU A 71 13.65 32.59 8.16
C LEU A 71 13.26 31.52 9.18
N VAL A 72 14.25 30.80 9.74
CA VAL A 72 14.01 29.80 10.79
C VAL A 72 13.42 30.45 12.03
N GLU A 73 14.02 31.54 12.51
CA GLU A 73 13.57 32.27 13.69
C GLU A 73 12.16 32.84 13.50
N SER A 74 11.84 33.36 12.32
CA SER A 74 10.51 33.90 12.03
C SER A 74 9.43 32.81 12.07
N ILE A 75 9.76 31.55 11.77
CA ILE A 75 8.81 30.43 11.84
C ILE A 75 8.68 29.88 13.26
N LEU A 76 9.79 29.79 14.00
CA LEU A 76 9.81 29.22 15.35
C LEU A 76 9.45 30.21 16.46
N ALA A 77 9.71 31.50 16.23
CA ALA A 77 9.52 32.59 17.17
C ALA A 77 9.03 33.88 16.47
N PRO A 78 7.84 33.87 15.84
CA PRO A 78 7.35 34.96 14.98
C PRO A 78 7.22 36.33 15.67
N SER A 79 7.07 36.36 17.00
CA SER A 79 6.98 37.61 17.78
C SER A 79 8.34 38.12 18.29
N LYS A 80 9.44 37.39 18.09
CA LYS A 80 10.78 37.78 18.58
C LYS A 80 11.30 39.03 17.86
N THR A 81 11.09 39.10 16.55
CA THR A 81 11.47 40.25 15.71
C THR A 81 10.31 40.60 14.79
N ILE A 82 9.57 41.66 15.11
CA ILE A 82 8.45 42.17 14.30
C ILE A 82 8.87 43.47 13.63
N ARG A 83 8.84 43.48 12.30
CA ARG A 83 9.07 44.69 11.48
C ARG A 83 7.91 45.67 11.62
N ASP A 84 8.20 46.96 11.74
CA ASP A 84 7.20 48.00 12.03
C ASP A 84 6.09 48.08 10.98
N GLU A 85 6.42 47.84 9.71
CA GLU A 85 5.44 47.82 8.61
C GLU A 85 4.47 46.62 8.65
N TYR A 86 4.74 45.59 9.44
CA TYR A 86 3.86 44.43 9.66
C TYR A 86 3.38 44.33 11.12
N ARG A 87 3.70 45.33 11.95
CA ARG A 87 3.26 45.37 13.34
C ARG A 87 1.77 45.72 13.39
N ALA A 88 0.98 44.84 14.02
CA ALA A 88 -0.43 45.09 14.20
C ALA A 88 -0.67 46.25 15.16
N VAL A 89 -1.71 47.03 14.88
CA VAL A 89 -2.20 48.12 15.72
C VAL A 89 -3.62 47.79 16.12
N LYS A 90 -3.91 47.88 17.42
CA LYS A 90 -5.25 47.80 17.97
C LYS A 90 -5.79 49.22 18.17
N VAL A 91 -6.92 49.51 17.55
CA VAL A 91 -7.62 50.79 17.64
C VAL A 91 -8.97 50.57 18.29
N ARG A 92 -9.28 51.32 19.36
CA ARG A 92 -10.63 51.46 19.90
C ARG A 92 -11.17 52.82 19.49
N THR A 93 -12.35 52.85 18.90
CA THR A 93 -13.03 54.10 18.51
C THR A 93 -14.04 54.53 19.56
N ASN A 94 -14.38 55.82 19.57
CA ASN A 94 -15.26 56.45 20.57
C ASN A 94 -16.68 55.84 20.61
N ASP A 95 -17.09 55.13 19.56
CA ASP A 95 -18.35 54.39 19.45
C ASP A 95 -18.27 52.95 20.01
N GLY A 96 -17.14 52.59 20.63
CA GLY A 96 -16.90 51.27 21.22
C GLY A 96 -16.44 50.18 20.24
N ARG A 97 -16.24 50.50 18.96
CA ARG A 97 -15.71 49.53 17.98
C ARG A 97 -14.20 49.34 18.18
N ALA A 98 -13.76 48.08 18.18
CA ALA A 98 -12.34 47.72 18.23
C ALA A 98 -11.93 47.12 16.88
N VAL A 99 -10.85 47.63 16.28
CA VAL A 99 -10.28 47.14 15.02
C VAL A 99 -8.81 46.81 15.24
N THR A 100 -8.39 45.61 14.84
CA THR A 100 -6.98 45.20 14.90
C THR A 100 -6.48 44.97 13.48
N GLY A 101 -5.43 45.70 13.08
CA GLY A 101 -4.95 45.65 11.69
C GLY A 101 -3.54 46.17 11.51
N ILE A 102 -2.96 45.92 10.34
CA ILE A 102 -1.65 46.45 9.95
C ILE A 102 -1.85 47.80 9.27
N VAL A 103 -1.02 48.81 9.59
CA VAL A 103 -1.16 50.14 9.01
C VAL A 103 -0.89 50.09 7.50
N ALA A 104 -1.92 50.41 6.71
CA ALA A 104 -1.81 50.53 5.26
C ALA A 104 -1.38 51.94 4.84
N GLU A 105 -1.94 52.94 5.52
CA GLU A 105 -1.75 54.35 5.23
C GLU A 105 -2.08 55.20 6.48
N LYS A 106 -1.34 56.28 6.68
CA LYS A 106 -1.63 57.28 7.72
C LYS A 106 -1.58 58.67 7.10
N SER A 107 -2.70 59.40 7.12
CA SER A 107 -2.80 60.77 6.62
C SER A 107 -3.08 61.75 7.76
N ALA A 108 -3.17 63.05 7.44
CA ALA A 108 -3.56 64.07 8.42
C ALA A 108 -5.02 63.96 8.89
N LYS A 109 -5.86 63.15 8.24
CA LYS A 109 -7.30 63.04 8.52
C LYS A 109 -7.75 61.65 9.00
N ALA A 110 -7.08 60.59 8.58
CA ALA A 110 -7.50 59.22 8.87
C ALA A 110 -6.32 58.24 8.97
N LEU A 111 -6.57 57.14 9.70
CA LEU A 111 -5.73 55.95 9.76
C LEU A 111 -6.40 54.81 8.98
N VAL A 112 -5.71 54.24 7.99
CA VAL A 112 -6.22 53.10 7.22
C VAL A 112 -5.50 51.84 7.68
N LEU A 113 -6.25 50.85 8.15
CA LEU A 113 -5.74 49.54 8.57
C LEU A 113 -6.13 48.44 7.58
N ARG A 114 -5.24 47.47 7.37
CA ARG A 114 -5.56 46.14 6.82
C ARG A 114 -6.04 45.28 7.98
N ASP A 115 -7.34 45.06 8.06
CA ASP A 115 -8.00 44.35 9.15
C ASP A 115 -7.61 42.86 9.15
N LEU A 116 -7.06 42.38 10.27
CA LEU A 116 -6.61 40.98 10.42
C LEU A 116 -7.78 40.00 10.47
N GLU A 117 -8.94 40.42 10.95
CA GLU A 117 -10.15 39.59 11.06
C GLU A 117 -10.91 39.50 9.74
N ARG A 118 -10.66 40.46 8.82
CA ARG A 118 -11.32 40.56 7.51
C ARG A 118 -10.35 40.37 6.35
N ASP A 119 -9.40 39.47 6.51
CA ASP A 119 -8.46 39.02 5.47
C ASP A 119 -7.74 40.18 4.74
N GLY A 120 -7.33 41.20 5.51
CA GLY A 120 -6.61 42.37 5.02
C GLY A 120 -7.48 43.45 4.37
N ALA A 121 -8.80 43.38 4.52
CA ALA A 121 -9.70 44.45 4.07
C ALA A 121 -9.28 45.80 4.64
N ARG A 122 -9.26 46.83 3.78
CA ARG A 122 -8.91 48.19 4.20
C ARG A 122 -10.07 48.80 4.99
N VAL A 123 -9.78 49.22 6.22
CA VAL A 123 -10.71 49.91 7.11
C VAL A 123 -10.15 51.30 7.39
N GLU A 124 -10.87 52.33 6.95
CA GLU A 124 -10.54 53.73 7.23
C GLU A 124 -11.17 54.15 8.56
N ILE A 125 -10.35 54.75 9.43
CA ILE A 125 -10.77 55.24 10.74
C ILE A 125 -10.37 56.72 10.83
N PRO A 126 -11.34 57.65 10.93
CA PRO A 126 -11.05 59.07 11.18
C PRO A 126 -10.25 59.25 12.47
N LEU A 127 -9.23 60.11 12.47
CA LEU A 127 -8.34 60.27 13.64
C LEU A 127 -9.07 60.82 14.87
N ASP A 128 -10.09 61.65 14.67
CA ASP A 128 -10.95 62.19 15.73
C ASP A 128 -11.91 61.16 16.34
N ALA A 129 -12.10 60.02 15.67
CA ALA A 129 -12.90 58.91 16.16
C ALA A 129 -12.09 57.90 16.99
N ILE A 130 -10.76 58.04 17.10
CA ILE A 130 -9.88 57.12 17.82
C ILE A 130 -9.82 57.52 19.30
N GLU A 131 -10.28 56.61 20.16
CA GLU A 131 -10.20 56.74 21.63
C GLU A 131 -8.84 56.24 22.13
N GLU A 132 -8.38 55.10 21.62
CA GLU A 132 -7.16 54.44 22.06
C GLU A 132 -6.47 53.75 20.88
N GLN A 133 -5.15 53.90 20.76
CA GLN A 133 -4.32 53.22 19.77
C GLN A 133 -3.11 52.58 20.46
N ALA A 134 -2.95 51.27 20.32
CA ALA A 134 -1.81 50.54 20.87
C ALA A 134 -1.17 49.63 19.81
N ALA A 135 0.16 49.64 19.75
CA ALA A 135 0.91 48.68 18.94
C ALA A 135 0.94 47.31 19.64
N SER A 136 0.84 46.24 18.85
CA SER A 136 0.92 44.86 19.34
C SER A 136 2.37 44.41 19.46
N ASP A 137 2.70 43.78 20.58
CA ASP A 137 3.95 43.02 20.77
C ASP A 137 3.85 41.58 20.26
N VAL A 138 2.67 41.18 19.78
CA VAL A 138 2.41 39.86 19.21
C VAL A 138 2.30 39.96 17.70
N SER A 139 3.05 39.11 17.01
CA SER A 139 3.04 39.01 15.54
C SER A 139 1.70 38.50 15.03
N PRO A 140 1.20 39.02 13.89
CA PRO A 140 0.07 38.42 13.17
C PRO A 140 0.35 36.99 12.67
N MET A 141 1.62 36.61 12.51
CA MET A 141 2.01 35.25 12.16
C MET A 141 1.80 34.31 13.36
N PRO A 142 0.98 33.25 13.24
CA PRO A 142 0.66 32.38 14.38
C PRO A 142 1.91 31.70 14.98
N VAL A 143 1.95 31.57 16.32
CA VAL A 143 2.90 30.68 17.01
C VAL A 143 2.54 29.22 16.74
N GLY A 144 3.52 28.31 16.71
CA GLY A 144 3.25 26.89 16.52
C GLY A 144 3.15 26.42 15.08
N LEU A 145 3.46 27.25 14.09
CA LEU A 145 3.37 26.89 12.66
C LEU A 145 4.25 25.70 12.29
N ALA A 146 5.46 25.60 12.86
CA ALA A 146 6.33 24.45 12.64
C ALA A 146 5.70 23.12 13.08
N ASN A 147 4.75 23.14 14.01
CA ASN A 147 4.05 21.93 14.46
C ASN A 147 2.99 21.42 13.45
N GLN A 148 2.67 22.18 12.40
CA GLN A 148 1.83 21.70 11.29
C GLN A 148 2.59 20.77 10.35
N LEU A 149 3.92 20.75 10.47
CA LEU A 149 4.80 19.89 9.69
C LEU A 149 4.97 18.55 10.39
N THR A 150 5.11 17.52 9.57
CA THR A 150 5.06 16.11 9.94
C THR A 150 6.35 15.61 10.55
N SER A 151 7.46 16.30 10.29
CA SER A 151 8.79 15.93 10.73
C SER A 151 9.74 17.12 10.64
N ARG A 152 10.87 17.01 11.35
CA ARG A 152 12.01 17.92 11.17
C ARG A 152 12.38 18.03 9.69
N GLN A 153 12.37 16.93 8.94
CA GLN A 153 12.66 16.95 7.51
C GLN A 153 11.69 17.85 6.72
N GLN A 154 10.39 17.79 7.00
CA GLN A 154 9.43 18.66 6.32
C GLN A 154 9.59 20.14 6.72
N PHE A 155 10.06 20.44 7.93
CA PHE A 155 10.49 21.79 8.33
C PHE A 155 11.70 22.26 7.53
N LEU A 156 12.72 21.40 7.39
CA LEU A 156 13.88 21.70 6.56
C LEU A 156 13.51 21.88 5.09
N ASP A 157 12.59 21.07 4.56
CA ASP A 157 12.06 21.20 3.20
C ASP A 157 11.35 22.55 3.01
N LEU A 158 10.49 22.95 3.97
CA LEU A 158 9.82 24.25 3.95
C LEU A 158 10.81 25.40 4.00
N VAL A 159 11.77 25.37 4.94
CA VAL A 159 12.80 26.41 5.06
C VAL A 159 13.66 26.45 3.80
N ARG A 160 14.00 25.30 3.20
CA ARG A 160 14.71 25.22 1.93
C ARG A 160 13.93 25.87 0.80
N TYR A 161 12.63 25.61 0.69
CA TYR A 161 11.76 26.29 -0.27
C TYR A 161 11.80 27.81 -0.07
N LEU A 162 11.67 28.30 1.16
CA LEU A 162 11.72 29.73 1.47
C LEU A 162 13.05 30.39 1.12
N ILE A 163 14.16 29.69 1.39
CA ILE A 163 15.51 30.13 1.00
C ILE A 163 15.60 30.24 -0.53
N GLU A 164 15.14 29.22 -1.26
CA GLU A 164 15.26 29.20 -2.72
C GLU A 164 14.38 30.23 -3.43
N ILE A 165 13.17 30.50 -2.94
CA ILE A 165 12.32 31.54 -3.52
C ILE A 165 12.83 32.95 -3.18
N ARG A 166 13.44 33.15 -1.99
CA ARG A 166 14.08 34.42 -1.65
C ARG A 166 15.28 34.69 -2.57
N ASP A 167 16.13 33.68 -2.78
CA ASP A 167 17.37 33.82 -3.55
C ASP A 167 17.07 33.88 -5.06
N GLY A 168 16.16 33.04 -5.56
CA GLY A 168 15.84 32.88 -6.98
C GLY A 168 14.61 33.66 -7.48
N GLY A 169 13.92 34.38 -6.59
CA GLY A 169 12.79 35.25 -6.91
C GLY A 169 11.56 34.55 -7.49
N ALA A 170 10.68 35.33 -8.12
CA ALA A 170 9.41 34.87 -8.68
C ALA A 170 9.57 33.75 -9.73
N ALA A 171 10.67 33.76 -10.49
CA ALA A 171 10.98 32.70 -11.46
C ALA A 171 11.21 31.34 -10.78
N ARG A 172 11.94 31.33 -9.65
CA ARG A 172 12.17 30.11 -8.88
C ARG A 172 10.90 29.62 -8.19
N ALA A 173 10.11 30.54 -7.64
CA ALA A 173 8.81 30.21 -7.06
C ALA A 173 7.86 29.58 -8.10
N LYS A 174 7.84 30.09 -9.34
CA LYS A 174 7.05 29.50 -10.44
C LYS A 174 7.55 28.10 -10.84
N ALA A 175 8.86 27.89 -10.91
CA ALA A 175 9.45 26.59 -11.25
C ALA A 175 9.18 25.51 -10.18
N LEU A 176 9.04 25.91 -8.92
CA LEU A 176 8.75 25.03 -7.79
C LEU A 176 7.25 24.91 -7.48
N ALA A 177 6.38 25.64 -8.19
CA ALA A 177 4.95 25.65 -7.92
C ALA A 177 4.39 24.23 -8.07
N PRO A 178 3.75 23.68 -7.03
CA PRO A 178 3.23 22.33 -7.11
C PRO A 178 2.04 22.29 -8.09
N PRO A 179 1.92 21.23 -8.92
CA PRO A 179 0.77 21.03 -9.78
C PRO A 179 -0.56 21.23 -9.04
N ALA A 180 -1.53 21.90 -9.66
CA ALA A 180 -2.83 22.17 -9.05
C ALA A 180 -3.56 20.88 -8.59
N SER A 181 -3.27 19.75 -9.24
CA SER A 181 -3.74 18.41 -8.85
C SER A 181 -3.22 17.93 -7.50
N LEU A 182 -2.03 18.38 -7.06
CA LEU A 182 -1.43 18.04 -5.76
C LEU A 182 -1.99 18.88 -4.59
N LEU A 183 -2.63 20.02 -4.89
CA LEU A 183 -3.14 20.96 -3.88
C LEU A 183 -4.65 20.88 -3.66
N ALA A 184 -5.40 20.24 -4.57
CA ALA A 184 -6.85 20.22 -4.53
C ALA A 184 -7.39 19.27 -3.45
N LEU A 185 -7.67 19.79 -2.24
CA LEU A 185 -8.53 19.09 -1.28
C LEU A 185 -9.96 19.09 -1.83
N ARG A 186 -10.43 17.93 -2.32
CA ARG A 186 -11.82 17.76 -2.75
C ARG A 186 -12.70 17.47 -1.55
N VAL A 187 -13.28 18.51 -0.96
CA VAL A 187 -14.34 18.39 0.04
C VAL A 187 -15.70 18.33 -0.68
N PRO A 188 -16.58 17.35 -0.36
CA PRO A 188 -17.91 17.30 -0.95
C PRO A 188 -18.72 18.59 -0.72
N GLU A 189 -19.48 19.02 -1.73
CA GLU A 189 -20.22 20.30 -1.70
C GLU A 189 -21.17 20.42 -0.49
N TYR A 190 -21.73 19.30 -0.01
CA TYR A 190 -22.65 19.29 1.13
C TYR A 190 -22.01 19.76 2.44
N GLU A 191 -20.68 19.69 2.58
CA GLU A 191 -19.96 20.08 3.80
C GLU A 191 -20.09 21.58 4.11
N ALA A 192 -20.36 22.41 3.09
CA ALA A 192 -20.61 23.84 3.28
C ALA A 192 -22.02 24.15 3.82
N ARG A 193 -22.93 23.18 3.81
CA ARG A 193 -24.36 23.36 4.12
C ARG A 193 -24.83 22.50 5.30
N VAL A 194 -23.90 21.95 6.09
CA VAL A 194 -24.22 21.06 7.21
C VAL A 194 -24.93 21.81 8.34
N ASP A 195 -26.07 21.28 8.78
CA ASP A 195 -26.79 21.74 9.98
C ASP A 195 -26.08 21.28 11.26
N HIS A 196 -24.97 21.94 11.61
CA HIS A 196 -24.15 21.58 12.76
C HIS A 196 -24.94 21.63 14.09
N ALA A 197 -25.79 22.64 14.27
CA ALA A 197 -26.59 22.80 15.47
C ALA A 197 -27.62 21.66 15.63
N GLY A 198 -28.34 21.31 14.56
CA GLY A 198 -29.29 20.20 14.58
C GLY A 198 -28.61 18.84 14.79
N MET A 199 -27.39 18.67 14.30
CA MET A 199 -26.60 17.45 14.51
C MET A 199 -26.19 17.30 15.98
N LEU A 200 -25.65 18.34 16.59
CA LEU A 200 -25.26 18.35 18.00
C LEU A 200 -26.45 18.15 18.94
N ARG A 201 -27.61 18.76 18.65
CA ARG A 201 -28.85 18.52 19.42
C ARG A 201 -29.35 17.07 19.37
N SER A 202 -28.95 16.31 18.34
CA SER A 202 -29.38 14.92 18.16
C SER A 202 -28.42 13.87 18.73
N LEU A 203 -27.31 14.28 19.37
CA LEU A 203 -26.35 13.36 19.96
C LEU A 203 -26.94 12.71 21.23
N ASP A 204 -27.00 11.38 21.23
CA ASP A 204 -27.56 10.57 22.29
C ASP A 204 -26.64 9.38 22.63
N ARG A 205 -27.13 8.45 23.46
CA ARG A 205 -26.39 7.23 23.79
C ARG A 205 -26.07 6.37 22.57
N ALA A 206 -26.93 6.33 21.55
CA ALA A 206 -26.66 5.58 20.34
C ALA A 206 -25.51 6.23 19.52
N ALA A 207 -25.44 7.56 19.49
CA ALA A 207 -24.31 8.29 18.92
C ALA A 207 -23.00 8.00 19.65
N PHE A 208 -23.04 7.86 20.98
CA PHE A 208 -21.88 7.50 21.79
C PHE A 208 -21.33 6.12 21.41
N GLU A 209 -22.19 5.11 21.31
CA GLU A 209 -21.77 3.74 20.93
C GLU A 209 -21.20 3.68 19.50
N ARG A 210 -21.84 4.35 18.53
CA ARG A 210 -21.30 4.47 17.16
C ARG A 210 -19.94 5.18 17.13
N GLY A 211 -19.80 6.23 17.94
CA GLY A 211 -18.54 6.96 18.10
C GLY A 211 -17.42 6.09 18.67
N ARG A 212 -17.72 5.23 19.65
CA ARG A 212 -16.77 4.26 20.22
C ARG A 212 -16.26 3.32 19.14
N GLU A 213 -17.16 2.72 18.35
CA GLU A 213 -16.76 1.82 17.27
C GLU A 213 -15.84 2.49 16.25
N ILE A 214 -16.13 3.73 15.86
CA ILE A 214 -15.29 4.50 14.94
C ILE A 214 -13.91 4.74 15.55
N TYR A 215 -13.86 5.13 16.83
CA TYR A 215 -12.62 5.42 17.53
C TYR A 215 -11.74 4.17 17.65
N GLU A 216 -12.29 3.06 18.17
CA GLU A 216 -11.59 1.78 18.38
C GLU A 216 -11.12 1.14 17.08
N ARG A 217 -11.79 1.42 15.96
CA ARG A 217 -11.37 0.89 14.67
C ARG A 217 -10.22 1.68 14.04
N LEU A 218 -10.21 3.01 14.20
CA LEU A 218 -9.43 3.89 13.34
C LEU A 218 -8.60 4.91 14.11
N CYS A 219 -9.20 5.61 15.07
CA CYS A 219 -8.53 6.70 15.79
C CYS A 219 -7.56 6.17 16.85
N ILE A 220 -7.86 5.04 17.47
CA ILE A 220 -7.09 4.43 18.56
C ILE A 220 -5.65 4.10 18.14
N ASN A 221 -5.44 3.74 16.87
CA ASN A 221 -4.12 3.36 16.35
C ASN A 221 -3.14 4.53 16.50
N CYS A 222 -3.60 5.76 16.23
CA CYS A 222 -2.78 6.94 16.35
C CYS A 222 -2.85 7.55 17.77
N HIS A 223 -4.05 7.68 18.34
CA HIS A 223 -4.30 8.45 19.56
C HIS A 223 -4.20 7.63 20.86
N GLY A 224 -4.14 6.29 20.77
CA GLY A 224 -4.07 5.38 21.90
C GLY A 224 -5.36 5.30 22.71
N THR A 225 -5.28 4.68 23.87
CA THR A 225 -6.28 4.73 24.94
C THR A 225 -5.74 5.54 26.13
N ARG A 226 -6.48 5.53 27.23
CA ARG A 226 -5.99 6.08 28.50
C ARG A 226 -4.77 5.29 29.00
N GLU A 227 -4.82 3.96 28.90
CA GLU A 227 -3.80 3.05 29.44
C GLU A 227 -2.63 2.83 28.47
N GLN A 228 -2.86 2.93 27.16
CA GLN A 228 -1.86 2.56 26.14
C GLN A 228 -1.66 3.68 25.13
N ALA A 229 -0.42 4.07 24.87
CA ALA A 229 -0.11 5.03 23.82
C ALA A 229 -0.37 4.43 22.43
N GLY A 230 -0.83 5.27 21.50
CA GLY A 230 -0.98 4.88 20.09
C GLY A 230 0.38 4.72 19.41
N SER A 231 0.38 4.16 18.21
CA SER A 231 1.57 3.91 17.39
C SER A 231 2.25 5.19 16.87
N LEU A 232 1.60 6.35 16.99
CA LEU A 232 2.16 7.66 16.62
C LEU A 232 2.49 8.47 17.87
N PRO A 233 3.78 8.61 18.25
CA PRO A 233 4.19 9.33 19.46
C PRO A 233 3.79 10.82 19.49
N THR A 234 3.44 11.41 18.34
CA THR A 234 3.08 12.82 18.18
C THR A 234 1.57 13.08 18.17
N SER A 235 0.73 12.05 18.17
CA SER A 235 -0.73 12.17 18.14
C SER A 235 -1.30 12.58 19.51
N LEU A 236 -2.37 13.37 19.49
CA LEU A 236 -2.99 13.91 20.71
C LEU A 236 -3.62 12.80 21.55
N ARG A 237 -3.10 12.57 22.77
CA ARG A 237 -3.77 11.70 23.75
C ARG A 237 -4.93 12.46 24.37
N PHE A 238 -6.17 12.09 24.05
CA PHE A 238 -7.34 12.88 24.46
C PHE A 238 -7.52 12.97 25.99
N ALA A 239 -7.13 11.93 26.73
CA ALA A 239 -7.24 11.90 28.18
C ALA A 239 -6.36 12.93 28.92
N GLU A 240 -5.30 13.44 28.29
CA GLU A 240 -4.27 14.22 28.99
C GLU A 240 -3.65 15.35 28.17
N GLY A 241 -3.82 15.36 26.85
CA GLY A 241 -3.20 16.31 25.94
C GLY A 241 -4.03 17.56 25.66
N LYS A 242 -3.40 18.60 25.10
CA LYS A 242 -4.04 19.87 24.76
C LYS A 242 -4.37 19.96 23.26
N PHE A 243 -5.61 20.31 22.91
CA PHE A 243 -6.01 20.53 21.52
C PHE A 243 -5.36 21.79 20.95
N LYS A 244 -4.93 21.71 19.70
CA LYS A 244 -4.30 22.82 18.97
C LYS A 244 -5.20 23.47 17.93
N ALA A 245 -6.20 22.74 17.44
CA ALA A 245 -7.15 23.20 16.42
C ALA A 245 -8.49 23.66 17.02
N GLY A 246 -8.57 23.78 18.35
CA GLY A 246 -9.81 23.89 19.12
C GLY A 246 -10.32 22.53 19.61
N SER A 247 -10.92 22.50 20.81
CA SER A 247 -11.49 21.31 21.46
C SER A 247 -13.02 21.29 21.48
N ASP A 248 -13.67 22.35 20.99
CA ASP A 248 -15.12 22.37 20.82
C ASP A 248 -15.55 21.45 19.66
N PRO A 249 -16.82 20.99 19.64
CA PRO A 249 -17.24 19.98 18.66
C PRO A 249 -17.09 20.43 17.21
N TYR A 250 -17.32 21.71 16.91
CA TYR A 250 -17.21 22.22 15.55
C TYR A 250 -15.75 22.34 15.09
N ALA A 251 -14.85 22.78 15.98
CA ALA A 251 -13.41 22.74 15.70
C ALA A 251 -12.89 21.32 15.45
N MET A 252 -13.32 20.35 16.27
CA MET A 252 -13.00 18.94 16.05
C MET A 252 -13.59 18.43 14.72
N TYR A 253 -14.79 18.87 14.34
CA TYR A 253 -15.42 18.54 13.06
C TYR A 253 -14.63 19.07 11.87
N GLN A 254 -14.14 20.32 11.95
CA GLN A 254 -13.31 20.91 10.90
C GLN A 254 -11.98 20.18 10.76
N THR A 255 -11.38 19.76 11.88
CA THR A 255 -10.18 18.91 11.90
C THR A 255 -10.42 17.59 11.15
N LEU A 256 -11.53 16.90 11.42
CA LEU A 256 -11.88 15.67 10.69
C LEU A 256 -12.16 15.91 9.20
N THR A 257 -12.71 17.08 8.84
CA THR A 257 -13.14 17.36 7.46
C THR A 257 -11.99 17.82 6.57
N ARG A 258 -11.10 18.64 7.10
CA ARG A 258 -10.05 19.32 6.33
C ARG A 258 -8.64 18.83 6.66
N GLY A 259 -8.52 17.95 7.67
CA GLY A 259 -7.24 17.57 8.24
C GLY A 259 -6.70 18.65 9.16
N PHE A 260 -5.71 18.28 9.99
CA PHE A 260 -4.98 19.22 10.84
C PHE A 260 -3.63 18.61 11.24
N GLY A 261 -2.53 19.32 11.02
CA GLY A 261 -1.17 18.79 11.19
C GLY A 261 -0.95 17.47 10.44
N MET A 262 -0.53 16.43 11.15
CA MET A 262 -0.32 15.07 10.60
C MET A 262 -1.60 14.25 10.41
N MET A 263 -2.76 14.77 10.82
CA MET A 263 -4.04 14.08 10.65
C MET A 263 -4.59 14.39 9.25
N PRO A 264 -4.60 13.44 8.30
CA PRO A 264 -5.19 13.68 7.01
C PRO A 264 -6.70 13.92 7.15
N PRO A 265 -7.33 14.66 6.22
CA PRO A 265 -8.77 14.80 6.17
C PRO A 265 -9.44 13.42 6.09
N GLN A 266 -10.43 13.19 6.94
CA GLN A 266 -11.22 11.97 6.97
C GLN A 266 -12.36 12.06 5.94
N THR A 267 -11.98 12.14 4.66
CA THR A 267 -12.90 12.33 3.51
C THR A 267 -13.91 11.20 3.34
N TRP A 268 -13.69 10.06 3.99
CA TRP A 268 -14.59 8.91 4.03
C TRP A 268 -15.72 9.05 5.07
N MET A 269 -15.60 9.94 6.06
CA MET A 269 -16.61 10.14 7.10
C MET A 269 -17.68 11.12 6.64
N VAL A 270 -18.95 10.73 6.73
CA VAL A 270 -20.07 11.67 6.58
C VAL A 270 -20.26 12.51 7.85
N PRO A 271 -21.02 13.63 7.81
CA PRO A 271 -21.14 14.55 8.95
C PRO A 271 -21.56 13.88 10.26
N GLN A 272 -22.49 12.93 10.22
CA GLN A 272 -22.96 12.20 11.40
C GLN A 272 -21.87 11.32 12.02
N GLN A 273 -21.07 10.61 11.22
CA GLN A 273 -19.96 9.79 11.73
C GLN A 273 -18.88 10.63 12.41
N LYS A 274 -18.62 11.83 11.89
CA LYS A 274 -17.69 12.79 12.52
C LYS A 274 -18.20 13.18 13.90
N TYR A 275 -19.46 13.59 13.99
CA TYR A 275 -20.06 13.99 15.26
C TYR A 275 -20.22 12.83 16.26
N ASP A 276 -20.50 11.60 15.80
CA ASP A 276 -20.53 10.41 16.66
C ASP A 276 -19.16 10.18 17.30
N ALA A 277 -18.07 10.16 16.51
CA ALA A 277 -16.70 10.01 17.02
C ALA A 277 -16.30 11.14 17.98
N ILE A 278 -16.63 12.39 17.63
CA ILE A 278 -16.42 13.57 18.49
C ILE A 278 -17.18 13.42 19.81
N HIS A 279 -18.41 12.96 19.77
CA HIS A 279 -19.23 12.76 20.95
C HIS A 279 -18.64 11.72 21.89
N TYR A 280 -18.17 10.58 21.35
CA TYR A 280 -17.45 9.57 22.13
C TYR A 280 -16.17 10.13 22.74
N ILE A 281 -15.30 10.78 21.95
CA ILE A 281 -14.04 11.36 22.45
C ILE A 281 -14.30 12.34 23.60
N ARG A 282 -15.25 13.26 23.40
CA ARG A 282 -15.61 14.27 24.39
C ARG A 282 -16.15 13.65 25.66
N THR A 283 -16.97 12.62 25.55
CA THR A 283 -17.64 12.01 26.71
C THR A 283 -16.73 11.03 27.46
N ALA A 284 -16.04 10.14 26.74
CA ALA A 284 -15.21 9.08 27.32
C ALA A 284 -13.82 9.56 27.78
N TYR A 285 -13.29 10.64 27.18
CA TYR A 285 -11.95 11.13 27.52
C TYR A 285 -11.99 12.54 28.11
N LEU A 286 -12.62 13.50 27.44
CA LEU A 286 -12.49 14.90 27.86
C LEU A 286 -13.29 15.21 29.12
N LYS A 287 -14.56 14.81 29.16
CA LYS A 287 -15.48 15.16 30.25
C LYS A 287 -14.97 14.68 31.61
N GLU A 288 -14.43 13.47 31.67
CA GLU A 288 -14.00 12.85 32.93
C GLU A 288 -12.50 13.04 33.20
N HIS A 289 -11.65 12.98 32.18
CA HIS A 289 -10.20 12.86 32.37
C HIS A 289 -9.42 14.08 31.88
N ASN A 290 -10.01 14.92 31.03
CA ASN A 290 -9.39 16.16 30.57
C ASN A 290 -10.38 17.35 30.56
N PRO A 291 -10.96 17.70 31.72
CA PRO A 291 -12.04 18.67 31.80
C PRO A 291 -11.61 20.08 31.35
N SER A 292 -10.32 20.39 31.43
CA SER A 292 -9.75 21.65 30.95
C SER A 292 -9.89 21.86 29.44
N GLN A 293 -10.15 20.79 28.69
CA GLN A 293 -10.36 20.81 27.24
C GLN A 293 -11.83 20.53 26.87
N TYR A 294 -12.70 20.25 27.83
CA TYR A 294 -14.11 19.99 27.59
C TYR A 294 -14.90 21.30 27.50
N VAL A 295 -15.40 21.63 26.31
CA VAL A 295 -16.26 22.80 26.07
C VAL A 295 -17.72 22.39 26.14
N GLU A 296 -18.53 22.99 27.02
CA GLU A 296 -19.97 22.71 27.10
C GLU A 296 -20.72 23.21 25.86
N VAL A 297 -21.74 22.45 25.43
CA VAL A 297 -22.57 22.78 24.26
C VAL A 297 -23.90 23.31 24.79
N ASP A 298 -23.98 24.62 24.97
CA ASP A 298 -25.20 25.34 25.37
C ASP A 298 -25.89 25.98 24.16
N GLU A 299 -27.07 26.57 24.36
CA GLU A 299 -27.79 27.23 23.26
C GLU A 299 -27.04 28.44 22.69
N LYS A 300 -26.19 29.11 23.49
CA LYS A 300 -25.35 30.20 22.99
C LYS A 300 -24.32 29.69 21.98
N TYR A 301 -23.69 28.55 22.26
CA TYR A 301 -22.78 27.88 21.34
C TYR A 301 -23.53 27.40 20.09
N LEU A 302 -24.69 26.75 20.24
CA LEU A 302 -25.47 26.22 19.11
C LEU A 302 -25.92 27.31 18.14
N VAL A 303 -26.30 28.50 18.64
CA VAL A 303 -26.69 29.65 17.80
C VAL A 303 -25.50 30.27 17.06
N ALA A 304 -24.29 30.15 17.61
CA ALA A 304 -23.07 30.68 17.01
C ALA A 304 -22.50 29.79 15.88
N LEU A 305 -23.02 28.57 15.69
CA LEU A 305 -22.57 27.65 14.64
C LEU A 305 -23.00 28.10 13.23
N PRO A 306 -22.25 27.71 12.18
CA PRO A 306 -22.66 27.96 10.81
C PRO A 306 -24.05 27.38 10.53
N LYS A 307 -24.88 28.17 9.84
CA LYS A 307 -26.21 27.74 9.42
C LYS A 307 -26.10 26.78 8.24
N GLY A 308 -26.81 25.66 8.33
CA GLY A 308 -26.92 24.68 7.26
C GLY A 308 -28.34 24.14 7.15
N ASN A 309 -28.61 23.44 6.04
CA ASN A 309 -29.91 22.86 5.73
C ASN A 309 -29.82 21.37 5.34
N THR A 310 -28.67 20.74 5.49
CA THR A 310 -28.47 19.31 5.23
C THR A 310 -27.74 18.63 6.38
N ARG A 311 -27.98 17.34 6.58
CA ARG A 311 -27.17 16.49 7.48
C ARG A 311 -26.07 15.74 6.72
N GLY A 312 -25.90 16.02 5.43
CA GLY A 312 -25.10 15.22 4.51
C GLY A 312 -25.74 13.86 4.21
N PRO A 313 -25.02 12.97 3.50
CA PRO A 313 -25.46 11.60 3.27
C PRO A 313 -25.61 10.83 4.59
N ALA A 314 -26.56 9.90 4.67
CA ALA A 314 -26.71 9.04 5.85
C ALA A 314 -25.43 8.23 6.12
N PRO A 315 -25.02 8.02 7.39
CA PRO A 315 -23.96 7.09 7.74
C PRO A 315 -24.17 5.75 7.06
N LYS A 316 -23.18 5.36 6.30
CA LYS A 316 -23.00 3.98 5.92
C LYS A 316 -21.68 3.55 6.55
N LYS A 317 -21.70 2.50 7.37
CA LYS A 317 -20.48 1.77 7.73
C LYS A 317 -20.02 1.07 6.45
N ILE A 318 -19.46 1.84 5.52
CA ILE A 318 -18.85 1.29 4.31
C ILE A 318 -17.48 0.85 4.75
N GLU A 319 -17.36 -0.44 5.00
CA GLU A 319 -16.09 -1.13 5.06
C GLU A 319 -15.80 -1.51 3.60
N PRO A 320 -14.91 -0.79 2.89
CA PRO A 320 -14.74 -0.96 1.45
C PRO A 320 -14.50 -2.43 1.09
N TRP A 321 -13.67 -3.12 1.88
CA TRP A 321 -13.42 -4.55 1.79
C TRP A 321 -14.69 -5.39 1.99
N ALA A 322 -15.50 -5.16 3.01
CA ALA A 322 -16.70 -5.96 3.26
C ALA A 322 -17.80 -5.72 2.21
N THR A 323 -17.77 -4.58 1.53
CA THR A 323 -18.71 -4.23 0.47
C THR A 323 -18.22 -4.59 -0.93
N MET A 324 -16.92 -4.81 -1.11
CA MET A 324 -16.31 -5.16 -2.39
C MET A 324 -16.85 -6.50 -2.90
N ASP A 325 -17.18 -6.53 -4.19
CA ASP A 325 -17.52 -7.75 -4.89
C ASP A 325 -16.23 -8.44 -5.35
N TYR A 326 -15.77 -9.43 -4.59
CA TYR A 326 -14.59 -10.25 -4.93
C TYR A 326 -14.88 -11.34 -5.98
N GLY A 327 -16.07 -11.36 -6.59
CA GLY A 327 -16.56 -12.49 -7.38
C GLY A 327 -17.06 -13.64 -6.49
N PRO A 328 -17.34 -14.83 -7.06
CA PRO A 328 -17.90 -15.97 -6.32
C PRO A 328 -16.93 -16.60 -5.31
N VAL A 329 -15.64 -16.27 -5.42
CA VAL A 329 -14.54 -16.88 -4.65
C VAL A 329 -13.61 -15.82 -4.08
N LEU A 330 -13.10 -16.06 -2.87
CA LEU A 330 -11.94 -15.35 -2.34
C LEU A 330 -10.92 -16.34 -1.80
N ALA A 331 -9.70 -16.29 -2.32
CA ALA A 331 -8.57 -17.06 -1.85
C ALA A 331 -7.85 -16.31 -0.70
N ASN A 332 -7.67 -16.97 0.44
CA ASN A 332 -7.02 -16.40 1.62
C ASN A 332 -6.60 -17.49 2.63
N THR A 333 -5.92 -17.07 3.69
CA THR A 333 -5.80 -17.86 4.92
C THR A 333 -7.02 -17.60 5.81
N TYR A 334 -7.70 -18.68 6.22
CA TYR A 334 -8.89 -18.60 7.07
C TYR A 334 -8.70 -19.42 8.35
N GLU A 335 -8.98 -18.79 9.49
CA GLU A 335 -9.17 -19.49 10.75
C GLU A 335 -10.62 -19.99 10.87
N ILE A 336 -10.77 -21.26 11.31
CA ILE A 336 -12.05 -21.90 11.56
C ILE A 336 -12.26 -22.06 13.07
N GLY A 337 -13.37 -21.57 13.62
CA GLY A 337 -13.75 -21.70 15.03
C GLY A 337 -13.22 -20.58 15.93
N GLY A 338 -11.93 -20.24 15.87
CA GLY A 338 -11.33 -19.12 16.62
C GLY A 338 -10.41 -19.50 17.78
N ASP A 339 -9.93 -20.75 17.84
CA ASP A 339 -9.03 -21.25 18.89
C ASP A 339 -7.55 -21.27 18.48
N GLY A 340 -7.23 -20.76 17.29
CA GLY A 340 -5.90 -20.72 16.72
C GLY A 340 -5.34 -22.08 16.33
N ARG A 341 -6.17 -23.11 16.11
CA ARG A 341 -5.72 -24.49 15.80
C ARG A 341 -6.13 -25.00 14.42
N ASN A 342 -7.23 -24.52 13.85
CA ASN A 342 -7.71 -24.98 12.55
C ASN A 342 -7.62 -23.87 11.49
N PHE A 343 -6.72 -24.06 10.53
CA PHE A 343 -6.47 -23.10 9.45
C PHE A 343 -6.63 -23.77 8.08
N ALA A 344 -7.36 -23.11 7.19
CA ALA A 344 -7.17 -23.30 5.76
C ALA A 344 -6.10 -22.29 5.32
N TYR A 345 -4.83 -22.71 5.29
CA TYR A 345 -3.71 -21.81 4.97
C TYR A 345 -3.81 -21.28 3.55
N LYS A 346 -4.23 -22.13 2.61
CA LYS A 346 -4.54 -21.79 1.23
C LYS A 346 -6.00 -22.08 0.91
N GLY A 347 -6.88 -21.38 1.61
CA GLY A 347 -8.31 -21.55 1.51
C GLY A 347 -8.88 -20.87 0.28
N ILE A 348 -9.75 -21.58 -0.44
CA ILE A 348 -10.61 -21.11 -1.52
C ILE A 348 -12.02 -21.07 -0.92
N ALA A 349 -12.45 -19.90 -0.44
CA ALA A 349 -13.78 -19.72 0.10
C ALA A 349 -14.77 -19.38 -1.02
N VAL A 350 -15.85 -20.14 -1.12
CA VAL A 350 -16.84 -20.05 -2.20
C VAL A 350 -18.19 -19.67 -1.61
N ARG A 351 -18.87 -18.69 -2.22
CA ARG A 351 -20.28 -18.39 -1.93
C ARG A 351 -21.18 -19.39 -2.65
N LEU A 352 -22.18 -19.90 -1.94
CA LEU A 352 -23.03 -20.99 -2.43
C LEU A 352 -24.46 -20.55 -2.75
N ASP A 353 -24.94 -19.47 -2.13
CA ASP A 353 -26.24 -18.88 -2.43
C ASP A 353 -26.15 -17.89 -3.59
N ALA A 354 -27.21 -17.84 -4.41
CA ALA A 354 -27.32 -16.88 -5.50
C ALA A 354 -27.54 -15.45 -4.98
N GLY A 355 -26.94 -14.47 -5.65
CA GLY A 355 -27.21 -13.07 -5.42
C GLY A 355 -26.04 -12.15 -5.81
N PRO A 356 -26.29 -10.84 -5.88
CA PRO A 356 -25.26 -9.87 -6.27
C PRO A 356 -24.20 -9.65 -5.18
N GLY A 357 -23.06 -9.08 -5.58
CA GLY A 357 -22.01 -8.59 -4.68
C GLY A 357 -20.97 -9.62 -4.25
N GLY A 358 -20.90 -10.76 -4.95
CA GLY A 358 -19.86 -11.76 -4.75
C GLY A 358 -19.86 -12.41 -3.36
N VAL A 359 -18.73 -13.02 -3.01
CA VAL A 359 -18.57 -13.85 -1.81
C VAL A 359 -18.76 -13.08 -0.50
N SER A 360 -18.46 -11.78 -0.49
CA SER A 360 -18.60 -10.91 0.69
C SER A 360 -20.06 -10.71 1.13
N ARG A 361 -21.03 -10.92 0.23
CA ARG A 361 -22.48 -10.69 0.48
C ARG A 361 -23.35 -11.95 0.42
N GLY A 362 -22.72 -13.12 0.54
CA GLY A 362 -23.43 -14.40 0.65
C GLY A 362 -24.17 -14.59 1.97
N ARG A 363 -24.76 -15.76 2.10
CA ARG A 363 -25.37 -16.29 3.33
C ARG A 363 -24.98 -17.74 3.62
N ALA A 364 -24.39 -18.44 2.64
CA ALA A 364 -23.87 -19.78 2.78
C ALA A 364 -22.53 -19.90 2.06
N TRP A 365 -21.55 -20.50 2.73
CA TRP A 365 -20.18 -20.61 2.23
C TRP A 365 -19.58 -21.98 2.53
N MET A 366 -18.59 -22.35 1.71
CA MET A 366 -17.71 -23.48 1.94
C MET A 366 -16.28 -23.08 1.60
N VAL A 367 -15.31 -23.57 2.37
CA VAL A 367 -13.89 -23.29 2.14
C VAL A 367 -13.11 -24.57 1.87
N PHE A 368 -12.42 -24.61 0.73
CA PHE A 368 -11.56 -25.70 0.31
C PHE A 368 -10.09 -25.33 0.54
N ASP A 369 -9.31 -26.17 1.20
CA ASP A 369 -7.87 -25.95 1.44
C ASP A 369 -7.06 -26.78 0.45
N HIS A 370 -6.43 -26.11 -0.51
CA HIS A 370 -5.70 -26.79 -1.60
C HIS A 370 -4.33 -27.33 -1.19
N ASP A 371 -3.83 -27.02 0.01
CA ASP A 371 -2.66 -27.72 0.54
C ASP A 371 -2.98 -29.18 0.89
N THR A 372 -4.21 -29.46 1.32
CA THR A 372 -4.60 -30.75 1.89
C THR A 372 -5.77 -31.43 1.17
N MET A 373 -6.30 -30.80 0.12
CA MET A 373 -7.50 -31.24 -0.63
C MET A 373 -8.71 -31.50 0.28
N ARG A 374 -8.84 -30.74 1.37
CA ARG A 374 -9.96 -30.87 2.31
C ARG A 374 -10.95 -29.73 2.12
N VAL A 375 -12.23 -30.02 2.29
CA VAL A 375 -13.19 -28.99 2.67
C VAL A 375 -12.99 -28.70 4.16
N ALA A 376 -12.46 -27.52 4.49
CA ALA A 376 -12.10 -27.19 5.86
C ALA A 376 -13.32 -26.79 6.71
N ALA A 377 -14.33 -26.14 6.11
CA ALA A 377 -15.59 -25.83 6.78
C ALA A 377 -16.72 -25.52 5.79
N ALA A 378 -17.96 -25.63 6.27
CA ALA A 378 -19.13 -25.04 5.65
C ALA A 378 -19.98 -24.33 6.70
N TRP A 379 -20.46 -23.13 6.39
CA TRP A 379 -21.17 -22.29 7.35
C TRP A 379 -22.24 -21.42 6.69
N THR A 380 -23.20 -20.99 7.51
CA THR A 380 -24.24 -20.04 7.12
C THR A 380 -24.24 -18.84 8.05
N GLY A 381 -24.70 -17.68 7.58
CA GLY A 381 -24.78 -16.51 8.44
C GLY A 381 -25.11 -15.22 7.70
N THR A 382 -25.09 -14.11 8.44
CA THR A 382 -25.26 -12.77 7.88
C THR A 382 -23.93 -12.08 7.55
N GLY A 383 -22.80 -12.72 7.88
CA GLY A 383 -21.46 -12.23 7.60
C GLY A 383 -20.57 -13.38 7.13
N PHE A 384 -19.67 -13.07 6.18
CA PHE A 384 -18.76 -14.03 5.58
C PHE A 384 -17.58 -14.35 6.52
N ILE A 385 -16.84 -13.32 6.91
CA ILE A 385 -15.67 -13.35 7.80
C ILE A 385 -15.65 -12.07 8.65
N ASP A 386 -14.74 -12.01 9.63
CA ASP A 386 -14.55 -10.83 10.49
C ASP A 386 -13.69 -9.71 9.86
N TRP A 387 -13.17 -9.94 8.65
CA TRP A 387 -12.37 -8.98 7.86
C TRP A 387 -11.12 -8.46 8.59
N ASN A 388 -10.58 -9.22 9.54
CA ASN A 388 -9.35 -8.86 10.21
C ASN A 388 -8.13 -9.15 9.33
N GLY A 389 -7.25 -8.17 9.15
CA GLY A 389 -5.95 -8.35 8.48
C GLY A 389 -5.49 -7.12 7.71
N ILE A 390 -4.18 -7.06 7.45
CA ILE A 390 -3.54 -5.87 6.85
C ILE A 390 -4.12 -5.47 5.48
N HIS A 391 -4.57 -6.44 4.69
CA HIS A 391 -5.14 -6.23 3.37
C HIS A 391 -6.60 -5.78 3.41
N PHE A 392 -7.27 -5.91 4.55
CA PHE A 392 -8.62 -5.43 4.77
C PHE A 392 -8.57 -4.17 5.65
N ASN A 393 -8.68 -4.35 6.97
CA ASN A 393 -8.79 -3.26 7.93
C ASN A 393 -7.44 -2.69 8.43
N GLY A 394 -6.32 -3.11 7.84
CA GLY A 394 -4.98 -2.61 8.19
C GLY A 394 -4.41 -3.13 9.51
N ARG A 395 -5.11 -4.03 10.22
CA ARG A 395 -4.62 -4.58 11.49
C ARG A 395 -3.45 -5.55 11.25
N HIS A 396 -2.45 -5.44 12.11
CA HIS A 396 -1.25 -6.28 12.09
C HIS A 396 -1.40 -7.48 13.02
N GLN A 397 -0.63 -8.54 12.78
CA GLN A 397 -0.59 -9.76 13.62
C GLN A 397 -1.96 -10.42 13.85
N ILE A 398 -2.87 -10.27 12.90
CA ILE A 398 -4.19 -10.88 12.92
C ILE A 398 -4.53 -11.40 11.52
N HIS A 399 -5.41 -12.39 11.47
CA HIS A 399 -5.84 -13.07 10.25
C HIS A 399 -7.38 -13.16 10.22
N PRO A 400 -7.96 -13.37 9.02
CA PRO A 400 -9.40 -13.53 8.89
C PRO A 400 -9.92 -14.79 9.57
N ARG A 401 -11.06 -14.66 10.24
CA ARG A 401 -11.80 -15.78 10.83
C ARG A 401 -13.20 -15.87 10.23
N VAL A 402 -13.67 -17.11 10.02
CA VAL A 402 -15.06 -17.39 9.65
C VAL A 402 -16.02 -16.87 10.73
N VAL A 403 -17.12 -16.25 10.27
CA VAL A 403 -18.20 -15.76 11.14
C VAL A 403 -19.51 -16.41 10.71
N GLY A 404 -20.34 -16.83 11.67
CA GLY A 404 -21.62 -17.46 11.41
C GLY A 404 -21.77 -18.81 12.10
N ASP A 405 -22.83 -19.53 11.74
CA ASP A 405 -23.12 -20.88 12.21
C ASP A 405 -22.34 -21.89 11.37
N VAL A 406 -21.28 -22.45 11.95
CA VAL A 406 -20.46 -23.49 11.32
C VAL A 406 -21.19 -24.83 11.43
N HIS A 407 -21.63 -25.38 10.31
CA HIS A 407 -22.38 -26.64 10.26
C HIS A 407 -21.47 -27.85 10.45
N PHE A 408 -20.28 -27.79 9.87
CA PHE A 408 -19.20 -28.73 10.13
C PHE A 408 -17.84 -28.08 9.84
N ALA A 409 -16.81 -28.59 10.51
CA ALA A 409 -15.42 -28.22 10.28
C ALA A 409 -14.54 -29.47 10.30
N ASN A 410 -13.54 -29.49 9.43
CA ASN A 410 -12.50 -30.52 9.39
C ASN A 410 -11.18 -29.94 9.89
N PRO A 411 -10.49 -30.62 10.83
CA PRO A 411 -9.20 -30.15 11.35
C PRO A 411 -8.13 -30.15 10.26
N THR A 412 -7.05 -29.41 10.50
CA THR A 412 -5.89 -29.37 9.61
C THR A 412 -5.33 -30.77 9.34
N GLY A 413 -5.24 -31.13 8.06
CA GLY A 413 -4.71 -32.41 7.60
C GLY A 413 -5.37 -32.91 6.30
N PRO A 414 -4.95 -34.08 5.79
CA PRO A 414 -5.38 -34.57 4.48
C PRO A 414 -6.90 -34.78 4.37
N GLY A 415 -7.50 -34.30 3.28
CA GLY A 415 -8.89 -34.58 2.90
C GLY A 415 -9.05 -35.94 2.24
N TRP A 416 -7.98 -36.49 1.67
CA TRP A 416 -7.92 -37.84 1.10
C TRP A 416 -6.86 -38.66 1.82
N ALA A 417 -7.13 -39.93 2.05
CA ALA A 417 -6.09 -40.85 2.51
C ALA A 417 -5.03 -41.01 1.43
N ASN A 418 -3.78 -41.25 1.83
CA ASN A 418 -2.67 -41.53 0.93
C ASN A 418 -3.06 -42.73 0.04
N PRO A 419 -3.01 -42.58 -1.30
CA PRO A 419 -3.47 -43.62 -2.21
C PRO A 419 -2.61 -44.90 -2.16
N GLU A 420 -1.39 -44.84 -1.64
CA GLU A 420 -0.50 -45.99 -1.46
C GLU A 420 -0.74 -46.70 -0.13
N THR A 421 -0.83 -45.95 0.97
CA THR A 421 -0.90 -46.54 2.32
C THR A 421 -2.32 -46.67 2.87
N GLY A 422 -3.28 -45.93 2.31
CA GLY A 422 -4.64 -45.81 2.83
C GLY A 422 -4.74 -45.02 4.15
N SER A 423 -3.66 -44.37 4.58
CA SER A 423 -3.55 -43.62 5.83
C SER A 423 -3.87 -42.13 5.66
N PHE A 424 -4.36 -41.48 6.71
CA PHE A 424 -4.47 -40.01 6.80
C PHE A 424 -3.31 -39.39 7.59
N ALA A 425 -2.28 -40.18 7.94
CA ALA A 425 -1.09 -39.67 8.61
C ALA A 425 -0.35 -38.70 7.69
N ASP A 426 -0.17 -37.47 8.16
CA ASP A 426 0.42 -36.37 7.40
C ASP A 426 1.92 -36.25 7.68
N ASP A 427 2.70 -37.30 7.48
CA ASP A 427 4.10 -37.38 7.89
C ASP A 427 5.10 -36.74 6.90
N GLU A 428 4.64 -36.37 5.70
CA GLU A 428 5.51 -35.90 4.61
C GLU A 428 5.53 -34.37 4.41
N ARG A 429 4.52 -33.63 4.89
CA ARG A 429 4.51 -32.17 4.76
C ARG A 429 5.55 -31.50 5.65
N VAL A 430 5.96 -30.29 5.27
CA VAL A 430 6.97 -29.52 6.01
C VAL A 430 6.48 -29.25 7.43
N VAL A 431 7.23 -29.78 8.41
CA VAL A 431 7.02 -29.45 9.83
C VAL A 431 7.74 -28.14 10.12
N GLY A 432 6.97 -27.09 10.38
CA GLY A 432 7.46 -25.77 10.76
C GLY A 432 8.14 -25.80 12.14
N ARG A 433 8.90 -24.75 12.45
CA ARG A 433 9.60 -24.62 13.75
C ARG A 433 8.65 -24.53 14.96
N ASP A 434 7.35 -24.34 14.72
CA ASP A 434 6.29 -24.35 15.73
C ASP A 434 5.60 -25.71 15.88
N GLY A 435 6.10 -26.74 15.17
CA GLY A 435 5.56 -28.10 15.18
C GLY A 435 4.32 -28.32 14.30
N ARG A 436 3.83 -27.28 13.61
CA ARG A 436 2.69 -27.37 12.68
C ARG A 436 3.15 -27.80 11.29
N LYS A 437 2.21 -28.21 10.44
CA LYS A 437 2.48 -28.71 9.08
C LYS A 437 2.02 -27.72 8.03
N TYR A 438 2.89 -27.45 7.05
CA TYR A 438 2.72 -26.41 6.05
C TYR A 438 3.04 -26.90 4.64
N GLY A 439 2.50 -26.18 3.66
CA GLY A 439 2.68 -26.49 2.24
C GLY A 439 1.77 -27.61 1.76
N PRO A 440 1.84 -27.93 0.45
CA PRO A 440 0.99 -28.93 -0.16
C PRO A 440 1.39 -30.33 0.27
N LEU A 441 0.43 -31.26 0.20
CA LEU A 441 0.72 -32.69 0.23
C LEU A 441 1.69 -33.06 -0.91
N PRO A 442 2.47 -34.15 -0.76
CA PRO A 442 3.33 -34.66 -1.83
C PRO A 442 2.52 -34.88 -3.11
N ARG A 443 3.11 -34.53 -4.27
CA ARG A 443 2.40 -34.61 -5.57
C ARG A 443 1.92 -36.03 -5.92
N ALA A 444 2.67 -37.05 -5.50
CA ALA A 444 2.27 -38.46 -5.67
C ALA A 444 1.03 -38.84 -4.82
N TRP A 445 0.76 -38.10 -3.74
CA TRP A 445 -0.46 -38.23 -2.95
C TRP A 445 -1.57 -37.37 -3.55
N ALA A 446 -1.35 -36.05 -3.67
CA ALA A 446 -2.35 -35.12 -4.16
C ALA A 446 -1.72 -33.92 -4.89
N GLN A 447 -2.38 -33.43 -5.94
CA GLN A 447 -1.91 -32.28 -6.71
C GLN A 447 -3.09 -31.38 -7.08
N TYR A 448 -3.07 -30.12 -6.61
CA TYR A 448 -4.01 -29.09 -7.07
C TYR A 448 -3.71 -28.74 -8.53
N LYS A 449 -4.74 -28.62 -9.37
CA LYS A 449 -4.60 -28.30 -10.79
C LYS A 449 -5.16 -26.92 -11.15
N GLY A 450 -6.16 -26.43 -10.41
CA GLY A 450 -6.70 -25.10 -10.64
C GLY A 450 -8.18 -24.97 -10.32
N LEU A 451 -8.73 -23.84 -10.74
CA LEU A 451 -10.12 -23.45 -10.54
C LEU A 451 -10.73 -23.05 -11.88
N ASN A 452 -11.88 -23.62 -12.22
CA ASN A 452 -12.64 -23.24 -13.40
C ASN A 452 -13.95 -22.60 -13.00
N TYR A 453 -14.40 -21.64 -13.81
CA TYR A 453 -15.63 -20.93 -13.60
C TYR A 453 -16.60 -21.14 -14.75
N HIS A 454 -17.88 -21.22 -14.40
CA HIS A 454 -18.98 -21.14 -15.36
C HIS A 454 -20.10 -20.27 -14.78
N GLY A 455 -20.07 -18.97 -15.11
CA GLY A 455 -20.79 -17.95 -14.36
C GLY A 455 -20.24 -17.88 -12.92
N ASP A 456 -21.12 -17.90 -11.92
CA ASP A 456 -20.74 -17.88 -10.49
C ASP A 456 -20.36 -19.26 -9.91
N ARG A 457 -20.43 -20.32 -10.72
CA ARG A 457 -20.07 -21.67 -10.27
C ARG A 457 -18.56 -21.87 -10.37
N ALA A 458 -17.94 -22.31 -9.28
CA ALA A 458 -16.50 -22.57 -9.20
C ALA A 458 -16.24 -24.09 -9.06
N VAL A 459 -15.50 -24.67 -10.01
CA VAL A 459 -15.12 -26.08 -10.05
C VAL A 459 -13.63 -26.20 -9.74
N VAL A 460 -13.31 -26.84 -8.62
CA VAL A 460 -11.95 -27.15 -8.19
C VAL A 460 -11.48 -28.40 -8.93
N GLU A 461 -10.32 -28.34 -9.59
CA GLU A 461 -9.68 -29.49 -10.22
C GLU A 461 -8.40 -29.87 -9.47
N TYR A 462 -8.25 -31.17 -9.20
CA TYR A 462 -7.06 -31.74 -8.58
C TYR A 462 -6.89 -33.21 -8.97
N ALA A 463 -5.77 -33.82 -8.60
CA ALA A 463 -5.54 -35.25 -8.71
C ALA A 463 -5.22 -35.85 -7.34
N ILE A 464 -5.62 -37.10 -7.14
CA ILE A 464 -5.25 -37.92 -5.98
C ILE A 464 -4.59 -39.19 -6.50
N GLY A 465 -3.29 -39.35 -6.24
CA GLY A 465 -2.46 -40.28 -7.00
C GLY A 465 -2.52 -39.95 -8.50
N GLY A 466 -2.78 -40.96 -9.33
CA GLY A 466 -3.00 -40.78 -10.77
C GLY A 466 -4.45 -40.46 -11.18
N THR A 467 -5.38 -40.29 -10.24
CA THR A 467 -6.81 -40.12 -10.55
C THR A 467 -7.23 -38.66 -10.49
N ASP A 468 -7.79 -38.18 -11.61
CA ASP A 468 -8.38 -36.84 -11.69
C ASP A 468 -9.67 -36.73 -10.89
N VAL A 469 -9.82 -35.62 -10.17
CA VAL A 469 -11.00 -35.28 -9.39
C VAL A 469 -11.43 -33.86 -9.70
N ARG A 470 -12.73 -33.70 -9.96
CA ARG A 470 -13.40 -32.42 -10.09
C ARG A 470 -14.44 -32.31 -9.00
N GLU A 471 -14.43 -31.17 -8.32
CA GLU A 471 -15.29 -30.93 -7.18
C GLU A 471 -15.93 -29.55 -7.28
N MET A 472 -17.25 -29.49 -7.13
CA MET A 472 -17.99 -28.23 -7.09
C MET A 472 -18.81 -28.15 -5.80
N PRO A 473 -18.57 -27.17 -4.92
CA PRO A 473 -19.36 -26.98 -3.71
C PRO A 473 -20.74 -26.41 -4.07
N GLY A 474 -21.74 -26.72 -3.24
CA GLY A 474 -23.10 -26.21 -3.40
C GLY A 474 -23.88 -26.25 -2.10
N VAL A 475 -25.08 -25.68 -2.13
CA VAL A 475 -26.01 -25.71 -1.01
C VAL A 475 -27.44 -25.82 -1.52
N TRP A 476 -28.28 -26.53 -0.78
CA TRP A 476 -29.73 -26.41 -0.85
C TRP A 476 -30.23 -25.81 0.46
N ILE A 477 -31.13 -24.83 0.35
CA ILE A 477 -31.75 -24.17 1.50
C ILE A 477 -33.25 -24.44 1.44
N GLY A 478 -33.77 -25.09 2.48
CA GLY A 478 -35.19 -25.40 2.62
C GLY A 478 -36.04 -24.19 3.00
N GLU A 479 -37.37 -24.36 2.98
CA GLU A 479 -38.34 -23.30 3.31
C GLU A 479 -38.18 -22.78 4.74
N LYS A 480 -37.72 -23.64 5.67
CA LYS A 480 -37.42 -23.24 7.06
C LYS A 480 -35.95 -22.84 7.26
N ASN A 481 -35.26 -22.49 6.17
CA ASN A 481 -33.85 -22.11 6.16
C ASN A 481 -32.89 -23.24 6.60
N GLU A 482 -33.30 -24.50 6.41
CA GLU A 482 -32.47 -25.68 6.67
C GLU A 482 -31.42 -25.81 5.57
N ALA A 483 -30.13 -25.85 5.93
CA ALA A 483 -29.04 -25.96 4.97
C ALA A 483 -28.61 -27.43 4.76
N ILE A 484 -28.55 -27.84 3.50
CA ILE A 484 -27.92 -29.08 3.06
C ILE A 484 -26.75 -28.69 2.16
N PHE A 485 -25.53 -28.85 2.67
CA PHE A 485 -24.33 -28.58 1.89
C PHE A 485 -24.04 -29.75 0.97
N THR A 486 -23.64 -29.44 -0.26
CA THR A 486 -23.35 -30.44 -1.28
C THR A 486 -21.95 -30.29 -1.86
N ARG A 487 -21.38 -31.41 -2.28
CA ARG A 487 -20.15 -31.47 -3.07
C ARG A 487 -20.42 -32.36 -4.27
N THR A 488 -20.48 -31.76 -5.46
CA THR A 488 -20.61 -32.51 -6.71
C THR A 488 -19.26 -33.08 -7.07
N MET A 489 -19.17 -34.41 -7.19
CA MET A 489 -17.92 -35.13 -7.41
C MET A 489 -17.94 -35.76 -8.80
N ASN A 490 -16.93 -35.46 -9.62
CA ASN A 490 -16.56 -36.30 -10.75
C ASN A 490 -15.15 -36.84 -10.54
N ILE A 491 -15.03 -38.17 -10.54
CA ILE A 491 -13.78 -38.88 -10.29
C ILE A 491 -13.47 -39.68 -11.56
N GLY A 492 -12.28 -39.52 -12.10
CA GLY A 492 -11.81 -40.26 -13.26
C GLY A 492 -11.61 -41.76 -13.00
N PRO A 493 -11.06 -42.49 -13.99
CA PRO A 493 -10.61 -43.86 -13.79
C PRO A 493 -9.64 -43.96 -12.61
N ARG A 494 -9.76 -45.04 -11.83
CA ARG A 494 -8.95 -45.26 -10.63
C ARG A 494 -8.41 -46.67 -10.58
N GLU A 495 -7.10 -46.80 -10.47
CA GLU A 495 -6.41 -48.11 -10.45
C GLU A 495 -6.59 -48.84 -9.12
N ARG A 496 -6.87 -48.11 -8.05
CA ARG A 496 -6.98 -48.61 -6.68
C ARG A 496 -8.14 -47.97 -5.94
N ALA A 497 -8.52 -48.57 -4.82
CA ALA A 497 -9.53 -47.98 -3.95
C ALA A 497 -8.99 -46.72 -3.27
N MET A 498 -9.85 -45.71 -3.12
CA MET A 498 -9.52 -44.41 -2.53
C MET A 498 -10.40 -44.16 -1.30
N THR A 499 -9.94 -43.36 -0.35
CA THR A 499 -10.75 -42.99 0.82
C THR A 499 -10.80 -41.47 0.94
N LEU A 500 -12.01 -40.90 0.84
CA LEU A 500 -12.28 -39.48 1.04
C LEU A 500 -12.77 -39.23 2.46
N ALA A 501 -12.22 -38.23 3.15
CA ALA A 501 -12.78 -37.67 4.38
C ALA A 501 -13.82 -36.60 4.03
N ILE A 502 -15.01 -36.71 4.63
CA ILE A 502 -16.14 -35.83 4.34
C ILE A 502 -16.32 -34.83 5.47
N ALA A 503 -16.41 -35.33 6.69
CA ALA A 503 -16.56 -34.53 7.89
C ALA A 503 -15.86 -35.20 9.08
N THR A 504 -15.65 -34.43 10.15
CA THR A 504 -15.07 -34.91 11.40
C THR A 504 -16.06 -34.62 12.52
N LEU A 505 -16.31 -35.61 13.37
CA LEU A 505 -17.19 -35.48 14.55
C LEU A 505 -16.46 -36.09 15.74
N GLY A 506 -16.18 -35.34 16.81
CA GLY A 506 -15.45 -35.87 17.99
C GLY A 506 -16.30 -36.79 18.87
N GLY A 507 -15.68 -37.56 19.78
CA GLY A 507 -16.37 -38.32 20.85
C GLY A 507 -16.89 -39.72 20.47
N SER A 508 -17.48 -40.41 21.46
CA SER A 508 -18.13 -41.74 21.31
C SER A 508 -19.28 -41.66 20.31
N ARG A 509 -19.35 -42.61 19.38
CA ARG A 509 -20.20 -42.50 18.20
C ARG A 509 -21.08 -43.71 17.95
N ARG A 510 -22.31 -43.42 17.57
CA ARG A 510 -23.23 -44.37 16.96
C ARG A 510 -23.32 -44.07 15.46
N ILE A 511 -23.27 -45.12 14.65
CA ILE A 511 -23.49 -45.06 13.20
C ILE A 511 -24.81 -45.77 12.93
N ASP A 512 -25.77 -45.04 12.38
CA ASP A 512 -27.01 -45.62 11.89
C ASP A 512 -27.10 -45.36 10.39
N GLU A 513 -27.55 -46.35 9.61
CA GLU A 513 -27.92 -46.11 8.22
C GLU A 513 -29.16 -45.20 8.20
N ALA A 514 -29.08 -44.11 7.45
CA ALA A 514 -30.18 -43.15 7.36
C ALA A 514 -30.17 -42.47 5.98
N HIS A 515 -31.34 -42.40 5.35
CA HIS A 515 -31.57 -41.63 4.12
C HIS A 515 -30.53 -41.89 3.00
N GLY A 516 -30.14 -43.15 2.75
CA GLY A 516 -29.16 -43.49 1.71
C GLY A 516 -27.72 -43.02 2.00
N GLY A 517 -27.41 -42.82 3.28
CA GLY A 517 -26.10 -42.51 3.81
C GLY A 517 -25.99 -43.00 5.26
N ILE A 518 -25.18 -42.31 6.06
CA ILE A 518 -25.01 -42.61 7.49
C ILE A 518 -25.31 -41.38 8.35
N ARG A 519 -25.97 -41.62 9.47
CA ARG A 519 -26.08 -40.69 10.59
C ARG A 519 -24.98 -41.01 11.58
N VAL A 520 -24.26 -39.99 12.03
CA VAL A 520 -23.25 -40.10 13.07
C VAL A 520 -23.60 -39.15 14.20
N SER A 521 -23.78 -39.65 15.43
CA SER A 521 -24.14 -38.87 16.62
C SER A 521 -23.15 -39.06 17.77
N GLN A 522 -23.03 -38.05 18.63
CA GLN A 522 -22.16 -38.09 19.83
C GLN A 522 -22.81 -38.80 21.05
N SER A 523 -24.13 -39.06 21.03
CA SER A 523 -24.88 -39.80 22.07
C SER A 523 -26.27 -40.25 21.55
N ASP A 524 -26.97 -41.12 22.28
CA ASP A 524 -28.38 -41.45 22.03
C ASP A 524 -29.26 -40.22 22.34
N GLY A 525 -29.67 -39.49 21.29
CA GLY A 525 -30.71 -38.45 21.38
C GLY A 525 -30.27 -36.98 21.52
N GLY A 526 -29.03 -36.61 21.19
CA GLY A 526 -28.57 -35.21 21.22
C GLY A 526 -28.64 -34.46 19.87
N ASP A 527 -28.85 -33.14 19.91
CA ASP A 527 -28.87 -32.18 18.77
C ASP A 527 -27.60 -32.17 17.89
N ALA A 528 -26.49 -32.74 18.37
CA ALA A 528 -25.20 -32.77 17.70
C ALA A 528 -25.00 -34.02 16.82
N SER A 529 -25.95 -34.33 15.93
CA SER A 529 -25.80 -35.37 14.90
C SER A 529 -25.46 -34.78 13.54
N LEU A 530 -24.57 -35.43 12.80
CA LEU A 530 -24.27 -35.12 11.40
C LEU A 530 -24.84 -36.23 10.51
N LEU A 531 -25.59 -35.85 9.48
CA LEU A 531 -26.00 -36.78 8.43
C LEU A 531 -25.15 -36.52 7.19
N VAL A 532 -24.57 -37.58 6.65
CA VAL A 532 -23.81 -37.55 5.39
C VAL A 532 -24.27 -38.65 4.47
N GLY A 533 -24.23 -38.41 3.18
CA GLY A 533 -24.56 -39.43 2.20
C GLY A 533 -24.29 -39.01 0.77
N ALA A 534 -24.79 -39.82 -0.17
CA ALA A 534 -24.74 -39.54 -1.59
C ALA A 534 -26.16 -39.49 -2.19
N THR A 535 -26.32 -38.74 -3.28
CA THR A 535 -27.57 -38.65 -4.04
C THR A 535 -27.86 -39.88 -4.89
N ALA A 536 -26.82 -40.63 -5.26
CA ALA A 536 -26.89 -41.87 -6.03
C ALA A 536 -26.05 -42.97 -5.34
N PRO A 537 -26.48 -44.26 -5.41
CA PRO A 537 -25.67 -45.37 -4.94
C PRO A 537 -24.35 -45.47 -5.71
N ILE A 538 -23.24 -45.66 -4.99
CA ILE A 538 -21.93 -45.87 -5.60
C ILE A 538 -21.58 -47.34 -5.38
N SER A 539 -21.63 -48.13 -6.47
CA SER A 539 -21.42 -49.58 -6.40
C SER A 539 -20.06 -49.91 -5.77
N GLY A 540 -20.05 -50.81 -4.78
CA GLY A 540 -18.85 -51.23 -4.05
C GLY A 540 -18.25 -50.18 -3.11
N SER A 541 -18.91 -49.03 -2.91
CA SER A 541 -18.49 -48.05 -1.90
C SER A 541 -18.90 -48.47 -0.49
N ALA A 542 -18.19 -47.96 0.50
CA ALA A 542 -18.51 -48.20 1.90
C ALA A 542 -18.26 -46.96 2.75
N TRP A 543 -19.21 -46.66 3.64
CA TRP A 543 -19.05 -45.65 4.68
C TRP A 543 -18.27 -46.24 5.85
N LYS A 544 -17.29 -45.51 6.38
CA LYS A 544 -16.49 -45.97 7.53
C LYS A 544 -16.08 -44.80 8.42
N LEU A 545 -15.84 -45.09 9.69
CA LEU A 545 -15.11 -44.19 10.58
C LEU A 545 -13.62 -44.54 10.56
N VAL A 546 -12.78 -43.52 10.36
CA VAL A 546 -11.32 -43.63 10.53
C VAL A 546 -10.91 -42.63 11.61
N GLY A 547 -10.82 -43.12 12.86
CA GLY A 547 -10.73 -42.25 14.03
C GLY A 547 -11.95 -41.32 14.08
N ASP A 548 -11.69 -40.01 14.05
CA ASP A 548 -12.74 -38.98 14.12
C ASP A 548 -13.40 -38.63 12.78
N ARG A 549 -12.90 -39.22 11.69
CA ARG A 549 -13.30 -38.89 10.32
C ARG A 549 -14.41 -39.79 9.84
N ILE A 550 -15.45 -39.17 9.30
CA ILE A 550 -16.49 -39.84 8.52
C ILE A 550 -15.99 -39.91 7.08
N CYS A 551 -15.80 -41.13 6.58
CA CYS A 551 -15.14 -41.37 5.30
C CYS A 551 -16.00 -42.20 4.35
N LEU A 552 -15.82 -41.95 3.06
CA LEU A 552 -16.33 -42.78 1.98
C LEU A 552 -15.15 -43.52 1.32
N LYS A 553 -15.16 -44.84 1.37
CA LYS A 553 -14.26 -45.69 0.58
C LYS A 553 -14.86 -45.88 -0.81
N ILE A 554 -14.10 -45.51 -1.83
CA ILE A 554 -14.49 -45.59 -3.24
C ILE A 554 -13.66 -46.71 -3.88
N PRO A 555 -14.27 -47.73 -4.52
CA PRO A 555 -13.52 -48.86 -5.07
C PRO A 555 -12.76 -48.48 -6.35
N ALA A 556 -11.77 -49.29 -6.70
CA ALA A 556 -11.08 -49.22 -7.98
C ALA A 556 -12.06 -49.40 -9.17
N GLY A 557 -11.70 -48.91 -10.36
CA GLY A 557 -12.46 -49.17 -11.59
C GLY A 557 -12.10 -48.27 -12.76
N LYS A 558 -12.45 -48.74 -13.95
CA LYS A 558 -12.11 -48.10 -15.24
C LYS A 558 -13.05 -46.97 -15.65
N GLU A 559 -14.32 -47.04 -15.23
CA GLU A 559 -15.33 -46.03 -15.58
C GLU A 559 -15.29 -44.82 -14.65
N PRO A 560 -15.42 -43.58 -15.14
CA PRO A 560 -15.58 -42.40 -14.29
C PRO A 560 -16.79 -42.52 -13.36
N LEU A 561 -16.69 -41.95 -12.16
CA LEU A 561 -17.78 -41.89 -11.18
C LEU A 561 -18.31 -40.46 -11.06
N ARG A 562 -19.64 -40.33 -10.98
CA ARG A 562 -20.33 -39.05 -10.81
C ARG A 562 -21.39 -39.19 -9.72
N PHE A 563 -21.35 -38.32 -8.73
CA PHE A 563 -22.31 -38.31 -7.63
C PHE A 563 -22.28 -36.98 -6.91
N VAL A 564 -23.30 -36.69 -6.10
CA VAL A 564 -23.31 -35.54 -5.20
C VAL A 564 -23.27 -36.05 -3.76
N LEU A 565 -22.24 -35.64 -3.03
CA LEU A 565 -22.19 -35.80 -1.58
C LEU A 565 -23.05 -34.72 -0.94
N TRP A 566 -23.73 -35.05 0.15
CA TRP A 566 -24.46 -34.09 0.95
C TRP A 566 -24.10 -34.23 2.42
N THR A 567 -24.20 -33.12 3.15
CA THR A 567 -23.92 -33.03 4.59
C THR A 567 -24.89 -32.03 5.23
N THR A 568 -25.50 -32.44 6.34
CA THR A 568 -26.40 -31.58 7.12
C THR A 568 -26.34 -31.93 8.62
N ARG A 569 -26.69 -30.97 9.47
CA ARG A 569 -26.69 -31.09 10.94
C ARG A 569 -28.10 -31.35 11.48
N GLY A 570 -28.22 -32.06 12.60
CA GLY A 570 -29.45 -32.17 13.41
C GLY A 570 -30.52 -33.11 12.85
N GLU A 571 -31.79 -32.85 13.15
CA GLU A 571 -32.97 -33.64 12.74
C GLU A 571 -33.51 -33.30 11.33
N ASN A 572 -32.67 -32.76 10.44
CA ASN A 572 -33.05 -32.37 9.08
C ASN A 572 -33.44 -33.55 8.17
N GLY A 573 -33.69 -34.76 8.70
CA GLY A 573 -34.01 -35.97 7.94
C GLY A 573 -35.25 -35.82 7.05
N ALA A 574 -36.28 -35.11 7.51
CA ALA A 574 -37.49 -34.84 6.71
C ALA A 574 -37.21 -33.89 5.54
N ALA A 575 -36.53 -32.76 5.78
CA ALA A 575 -36.13 -31.81 4.75
C ALA A 575 -35.16 -32.44 3.74
N LEU A 576 -34.22 -33.26 4.21
CA LEU A 576 -33.30 -34.05 3.40
C LEU A 576 -34.05 -35.06 2.53
N GLY A 577 -35.03 -35.78 3.08
CA GLY A 577 -35.89 -36.69 2.31
C GLY A 577 -36.62 -35.95 1.19
N ALA A 578 -37.29 -34.85 1.52
CA ALA A 578 -38.02 -34.01 0.56
C ALA A 578 -37.11 -33.41 -0.52
N TRP A 579 -35.90 -32.94 -0.16
CA TRP A 579 -34.92 -32.46 -1.13
C TRP A 579 -34.47 -33.58 -2.08
N ARG A 580 -34.15 -34.77 -1.56
CA ARG A 580 -33.68 -35.91 -2.36
C ARG A 580 -34.75 -36.43 -3.32
N GLU A 581 -36.02 -36.40 -2.95
CA GLU A 581 -37.13 -36.81 -3.82
C GLU A 581 -37.32 -35.86 -5.01
N LYS A 582 -37.00 -34.57 -4.84
CA LYS A 582 -37.09 -33.55 -5.90
C LYS A 582 -35.95 -33.60 -6.91
N LEU A 583 -34.87 -34.33 -6.65
CA LEU A 583 -33.72 -34.41 -7.55
C LEU A 583 -34.03 -35.28 -8.78
N THR A 584 -33.84 -34.70 -9.96
CA THR A 584 -33.81 -35.46 -11.22
C THR A 584 -32.56 -36.34 -11.30
N ASP A 585 -32.56 -37.35 -12.16
CA ASP A 585 -31.40 -38.23 -12.35
C ASP A 585 -30.15 -37.44 -12.75
N ALA A 586 -30.29 -36.45 -13.63
CA ALA A 586 -29.19 -35.56 -14.03
C ALA A 586 -28.62 -34.75 -12.86
N GLN A 587 -29.47 -34.35 -11.89
CA GLN A 587 -29.04 -33.64 -10.68
C GLN A 587 -28.40 -34.57 -9.65
N ARG A 588 -28.72 -35.87 -9.67
CA ARG A 588 -28.11 -36.87 -8.79
C ARG A 588 -26.68 -37.19 -9.22
N THR A 589 -26.39 -37.18 -10.52
CA THR A 589 -25.06 -37.48 -11.07
C THR A 589 -24.60 -36.45 -12.12
N PRO A 590 -24.38 -35.17 -11.74
CA PRO A 590 -24.04 -34.12 -12.69
C PRO A 590 -22.69 -34.33 -13.38
N ASP A 591 -22.55 -33.81 -14.61
CA ASP A 591 -21.30 -33.81 -15.36
C ASP A 591 -20.63 -32.41 -15.34
N LEU A 592 -19.64 -32.25 -14.47
CA LEU A 592 -18.85 -31.03 -14.36
C LEU A 592 -17.95 -30.77 -15.56
N ALA A 593 -17.70 -31.76 -16.44
CA ALA A 593 -16.90 -31.53 -17.65
C ALA A 593 -17.52 -30.45 -18.55
N SER A 594 -18.85 -30.36 -18.55
CA SER A 594 -19.63 -29.33 -19.25
C SER A 594 -19.40 -27.90 -18.73
N LEU A 595 -18.76 -27.73 -17.57
CA LEU A 595 -18.54 -26.44 -16.93
C LEU A 595 -17.11 -25.92 -17.11
N LEU A 596 -16.26 -26.61 -17.87
CA LEU A 596 -14.84 -26.29 -18.01
C LEU A 596 -14.51 -25.48 -19.27
N SER A 597 -15.48 -25.33 -20.17
CA SER A 597 -15.32 -24.59 -21.43
C SER A 597 -15.58 -23.08 -21.30
N GLY A 598 -15.67 -22.57 -20.07
CA GLY A 598 -16.15 -21.22 -19.78
C GLY A 598 -17.68 -21.12 -19.76
N GLY A 599 -18.18 -20.07 -19.12
CA GLY A 599 -19.61 -19.79 -18.98
C GLY A 599 -19.94 -18.35 -19.37
N PRO A 600 -21.14 -17.85 -19.05
CA PRO A 600 -21.45 -16.44 -19.24
C PRO A 600 -20.52 -15.54 -18.41
N ALA A 601 -20.00 -14.48 -19.02
CA ALA A 601 -19.22 -13.43 -18.35
C ALA A 601 -19.95 -12.88 -17.11
N ARG A 602 -19.23 -12.77 -15.99
CA ARG A 602 -19.69 -12.14 -14.75
C ARG A 602 -19.55 -10.62 -14.80
N TRP A 603 -18.58 -10.11 -15.55
CA TRP A 603 -18.24 -8.68 -15.64
C TRP A 603 -18.18 -8.19 -17.10
N PRO A 604 -19.31 -8.23 -17.84
CA PRO A 604 -19.33 -7.80 -19.24
C PRO A 604 -19.09 -6.30 -19.45
N GLN A 605 -19.10 -5.50 -18.38
CA GLN A 605 -18.97 -4.04 -18.46
C GLN A 605 -17.51 -3.63 -18.75
N LYS A 606 -17.36 -2.73 -19.73
CA LYS A 606 -16.12 -1.99 -19.98
C LYS A 606 -16.26 -0.58 -19.42
N LEU A 607 -15.31 -0.19 -18.58
CA LEU A 607 -15.26 1.14 -17.98
C LEU A 607 -14.32 2.03 -18.78
N THR A 608 -14.61 3.33 -18.84
CA THR A 608 -13.73 4.28 -19.50
C THR A 608 -13.23 5.33 -18.51
N THR A 609 -11.98 5.71 -18.68
CA THR A 609 -11.35 6.79 -17.91
C THR A 609 -10.50 7.66 -18.84
N GLN A 610 -10.02 8.80 -18.36
CA GLN A 610 -9.25 9.75 -19.17
C GLN A 610 -7.83 9.89 -18.61
N ALA A 611 -6.83 9.67 -19.45
CA ALA A 611 -5.45 9.96 -19.05
C ALA A 611 -5.24 11.48 -18.92
N VAL A 612 -4.48 11.87 -17.91
CA VAL A 612 -4.02 13.26 -17.72
C VAL A 612 -2.57 13.30 -18.16
N LEU A 613 -2.30 13.92 -19.30
CA LEU A 613 -0.94 14.04 -19.82
C LEU A 613 -0.25 15.26 -19.22
N ASP A 614 1.02 15.09 -18.89
CA ASP A 614 1.89 16.17 -18.44
C ASP A 614 2.53 16.88 -19.64
N ASP A 615 2.99 18.11 -19.43
CA ASP A 615 3.73 18.83 -20.47
C ASP A 615 5.19 18.36 -20.55
N ASP A 616 5.84 18.67 -21.67
CA ASP A 616 7.22 18.26 -21.90
C ASP A 616 8.22 19.31 -21.35
N ALA A 617 7.88 20.08 -20.31
CA ALA A 617 8.71 21.20 -19.84
C ALA A 617 10.06 20.74 -19.23
N GLY A 618 10.07 19.64 -18.47
CA GLY A 618 11.27 19.09 -17.83
C GLY A 618 11.93 17.94 -18.61
N PRO A 619 13.05 17.37 -18.12
CA PRO A 619 13.68 16.16 -18.70
C PRO A 619 12.79 14.92 -18.68
N PHE A 620 11.81 14.90 -17.79
CA PHE A 620 10.80 13.87 -17.73
C PHE A 620 9.42 14.51 -17.62
N ALA A 621 8.41 13.84 -18.18
CA ALA A 621 7.00 14.16 -18.05
C ALA A 621 6.25 12.96 -17.45
N VAL A 622 5.28 13.20 -16.57
CA VAL A 622 4.56 12.13 -15.86
C VAL A 622 3.07 12.17 -16.19
N ASP A 623 2.63 11.29 -17.08
CA ASP A 623 1.22 11.15 -17.38
C ASP A 623 0.53 10.26 -16.32
N VAL A 624 -0.66 10.66 -15.87
CA VAL A 624 -1.51 9.85 -14.99
C VAL A 624 -2.51 9.08 -15.83
N LEU A 625 -2.37 7.75 -15.85
CA LEU A 625 -3.31 6.85 -16.51
C LEU A 625 -4.42 6.52 -15.51
N THR A 626 -5.45 7.36 -15.45
CA THR A 626 -6.47 7.26 -14.41
C THR A 626 -7.15 5.88 -14.42
N HIS A 627 -7.24 5.26 -13.25
CA HIS A 627 -7.87 3.96 -13.06
C HIS A 627 -9.30 4.11 -12.54
N PRO A 628 -10.18 3.10 -12.70
CA PRO A 628 -11.58 3.18 -12.29
C PRO A 628 -11.75 3.00 -10.77
N ASP A 629 -11.32 4.01 -10.01
CA ASP A 629 -11.49 4.11 -8.55
C ASP A 629 -12.95 3.97 -8.10
N VAL A 630 -13.87 4.41 -8.96
CA VAL A 630 -15.31 4.19 -8.80
C VAL A 630 -15.74 3.22 -9.88
N ASN A 631 -16.21 2.05 -9.46
CA ASN A 631 -16.66 1.00 -10.36
C ASN A 631 -17.88 0.26 -9.80
N PRO A 632 -18.67 -0.44 -10.64
CA PRO A 632 -19.90 -1.11 -10.22
C PRO A 632 -19.72 -2.21 -9.15
N TRP A 633 -18.50 -2.74 -9.03
CA TRP A 633 -18.16 -3.84 -8.14
C TRP A 633 -17.58 -3.37 -6.80
N LEU A 634 -17.42 -2.06 -6.62
CA LEU A 634 -16.72 -1.46 -5.49
C LEU A 634 -15.32 -2.06 -5.29
N ALA A 635 -14.71 -2.53 -6.38
CA ALA A 635 -13.39 -3.14 -6.37
C ALA A 635 -12.35 -2.07 -6.04
N GLN A 636 -11.51 -2.36 -5.06
CA GLN A 636 -10.39 -1.49 -4.72
C GLN A 636 -9.29 -1.67 -5.77
N THR A 637 -8.94 -0.60 -6.46
CA THR A 637 -7.91 -0.60 -7.52
C THR A 637 -6.54 -0.24 -6.94
N ARG A 638 -6.13 -0.96 -5.89
CA ARG A 638 -4.79 -0.88 -5.30
C ARG A 638 -3.81 -1.68 -6.16
N LEU A 639 -3.36 -1.07 -7.25
CA LEU A 639 -2.59 -1.74 -8.30
C LEU A 639 -1.21 -2.19 -7.79
N THR A 640 -0.73 -3.33 -8.25
CA THR A 640 0.49 -3.98 -7.73
C THR A 640 1.39 -4.59 -8.79
N GLY A 641 0.95 -4.64 -10.04
CA GLY A 641 1.74 -5.16 -11.15
C GLY A 641 1.13 -4.79 -12.49
N ILE A 642 1.98 -4.62 -13.50
CA ILE A 642 1.61 -4.35 -14.89
C ILE A 642 2.53 -5.16 -15.82
N ASP A 643 1.99 -5.70 -16.91
CA ASP A 643 2.78 -6.14 -18.06
C ASP A 643 1.98 -6.02 -19.37
N PHE A 644 2.70 -5.88 -20.48
CA PHE A 644 2.09 -5.65 -21.80
C PHE A 644 1.74 -6.96 -22.50
N LEU A 645 0.61 -6.96 -23.22
CA LEU A 645 0.27 -8.04 -24.14
C LEU A 645 1.02 -7.87 -25.47
N ASP A 646 0.95 -8.88 -26.35
CA ASP A 646 1.53 -8.81 -27.70
C ASP A 646 0.97 -7.63 -28.50
N ASP A 647 -0.31 -7.30 -28.28
CA ASP A 647 -0.90 -6.03 -28.67
C ASP A 647 -0.45 -4.94 -27.71
N ALA A 648 0.51 -4.12 -28.14
CA ALA A 648 1.09 -3.07 -27.33
C ALA A 648 0.11 -1.96 -26.92
N ASP A 649 -1.12 -1.91 -27.45
CA ASP A 649 -2.16 -0.99 -26.93
C ASP A 649 -2.75 -1.48 -25.61
N LYS A 650 -2.47 -2.73 -25.25
CA LYS A 650 -3.07 -3.43 -24.12
C LYS A 650 -2.05 -3.85 -23.09
N ALA A 651 -2.44 -3.75 -21.83
CA ALA A 651 -1.72 -4.32 -20.70
C ALA A 651 -2.68 -5.02 -19.75
N VAL A 652 -2.13 -5.94 -18.98
CA VAL A 652 -2.81 -6.52 -17.82
C VAL A 652 -2.24 -5.89 -16.56
N VAL A 653 -3.13 -5.56 -15.62
CA VAL A 653 -2.78 -4.92 -14.35
C VAL A 653 -3.44 -5.67 -13.22
N CYS A 654 -2.67 -6.14 -12.23
CA CYS A 654 -3.22 -6.79 -11.04
C CYS A 654 -3.35 -5.81 -9.87
N ALA A 655 -4.28 -6.09 -8.97
CA ALA A 655 -4.48 -5.35 -7.73
C ALA A 655 -4.31 -6.27 -6.52
N TRP A 656 -3.86 -5.69 -5.40
CA TRP A 656 -3.63 -6.40 -4.15
C TRP A 656 -4.88 -7.10 -3.60
N ASP A 657 -6.06 -6.58 -3.94
CA ASP A 657 -7.36 -7.09 -3.51
C ASP A 657 -7.81 -8.38 -4.22
N GLY A 658 -7.04 -8.88 -5.19
CA GLY A 658 -7.32 -10.15 -5.88
C GLY A 658 -7.79 -10.01 -7.32
N ASP A 659 -7.86 -8.79 -7.84
CA ASP A 659 -8.36 -8.48 -9.16
C ASP A 659 -7.26 -8.42 -10.23
N VAL A 660 -7.62 -8.75 -11.47
CA VAL A 660 -6.83 -8.44 -12.67
C VAL A 660 -7.72 -7.71 -13.67
N TRP A 661 -7.15 -6.66 -14.27
CA TRP A 661 -7.79 -5.79 -15.23
C TRP A 661 -7.04 -5.83 -16.56
N LEU A 662 -7.78 -5.91 -17.66
CA LEU A 662 -7.30 -5.58 -18.98
C LEU A 662 -7.50 -4.08 -19.20
N VAL A 663 -6.44 -3.37 -19.56
CA VAL A 663 -6.49 -1.96 -19.94
C VAL A 663 -6.06 -1.80 -21.39
N SER A 664 -6.81 -1.03 -22.18
CA SER A 664 -6.49 -0.67 -23.56
C SER A 664 -6.53 0.84 -23.79
N GLY A 665 -6.02 1.31 -24.92
CA GLY A 665 -5.82 2.74 -25.21
C GLY A 665 -4.46 3.26 -24.72
N LEU A 666 -3.48 2.37 -24.51
CA LEU A 666 -2.14 2.73 -24.06
C LEU A 666 -1.26 3.28 -25.18
N SER A 667 -1.45 2.82 -26.43
CA SER A 667 -0.61 3.16 -27.59
C SER A 667 -1.41 3.60 -28.83
N LYS A 668 -1.90 4.85 -28.84
CA LYS A 668 -2.06 5.64 -30.09
C LYS A 668 -2.25 7.15 -29.87
N PRO A 669 -1.75 8.00 -30.79
CA PRO A 669 -2.43 9.20 -31.28
C PRO A 669 -3.29 8.80 -32.50
N ALA A 670 -4.61 8.83 -32.39
CA ALA A 670 -5.48 8.54 -33.54
C ALA A 670 -5.58 9.78 -34.44
N ASN A 671 -4.93 9.70 -35.61
CA ASN A 671 -4.92 10.67 -36.72
C ASN A 671 -4.08 11.93 -36.49
N GLY A 672 -3.31 12.29 -37.53
CA GLY A 672 -2.42 13.45 -37.54
C GLY A 672 -3.13 14.75 -37.16
N GLY A 673 -2.57 15.42 -36.16
CA GLY A 673 -3.10 16.64 -35.57
C GLY A 673 -3.38 16.44 -34.09
N VAL A 674 -2.43 16.80 -33.24
CA VAL A 674 -2.71 17.01 -31.81
C VAL A 674 -3.68 18.19 -31.71
N GLN A 675 -4.98 17.93 -31.67
CA GLN A 675 -5.92 18.96 -31.23
C GLN A 675 -5.79 19.07 -29.72
N ARG A 676 -5.13 20.14 -29.28
CA ARG A 676 -5.23 20.59 -27.89
C ARG A 676 -6.70 20.90 -27.62
N ALA A 677 -7.30 20.25 -26.63
CA ALA A 677 -8.58 20.70 -26.10
C ALA A 677 -8.43 22.16 -25.64
N ALA A 678 -9.50 22.94 -25.70
CA ALA A 678 -9.52 24.35 -25.25
C ALA A 678 -9.12 24.52 -23.75
N SER A 679 -9.03 23.41 -23.01
CA SER A 679 -8.58 23.30 -21.62
C SER A 679 -7.11 22.83 -21.44
N GLY A 680 -6.34 22.62 -22.51
CA GLY A 680 -4.91 22.34 -22.45
C GLY A 680 -4.49 20.86 -22.35
N GLY A 681 -5.40 19.89 -22.44
CA GLY A 681 -5.09 18.44 -22.47
C GLY A 681 -5.23 17.78 -23.85
N VAL A 682 -4.61 16.61 -24.03
CA VAL A 682 -4.90 15.67 -25.13
C VAL A 682 -5.94 14.66 -24.65
N ASP A 683 -6.95 14.39 -25.46
CA ASP A 683 -7.99 13.39 -25.19
C ASP A 683 -7.43 11.97 -25.40
N ARG A 684 -6.98 11.32 -24.33
CA ARG A 684 -6.61 9.90 -24.33
C ARG A 684 -7.56 9.13 -23.42
N THR A 685 -8.54 8.49 -24.05
CA THR A 685 -9.48 7.59 -23.38
C THR A 685 -8.84 6.22 -23.14
N LEU A 686 -8.89 5.75 -21.90
CA LEU A 686 -8.51 4.40 -21.49
C LEU A 686 -9.77 3.55 -21.34
N THR A 687 -9.70 2.28 -21.73
CA THR A 687 -10.78 1.31 -21.50
C THR A 687 -10.29 0.22 -20.56
N TRP A 688 -11.08 -0.08 -19.54
CA TRP A 688 -10.79 -1.06 -18.50
C TRP A 688 -11.84 -2.15 -18.50
N GLN A 689 -11.42 -3.40 -18.50
CA GLN A 689 -12.27 -4.57 -18.32
C GLN A 689 -11.75 -5.36 -17.14
N ARG A 690 -12.63 -5.70 -16.19
CA ARG A 690 -12.31 -6.63 -15.10
C ARG A 690 -12.30 -8.03 -15.68
N ILE A 691 -11.18 -8.73 -15.61
CA ILE A 691 -11.03 -10.06 -16.26
C ILE A 691 -10.88 -11.20 -15.27
N ALA A 692 -10.42 -10.92 -14.03
CA ALA A 692 -10.30 -11.90 -12.97
C ALA A 692 -10.51 -11.25 -11.59
N SER A 693 -10.95 -12.03 -10.61
CA SER A 693 -11.06 -11.62 -9.20
C SER A 693 -10.81 -12.78 -8.24
N GLY A 694 -10.68 -12.48 -6.94
CA GLY A 694 -10.63 -13.49 -5.88
C GLY A 694 -9.25 -14.13 -5.65
N LEU A 695 -8.21 -13.66 -6.34
CA LEU A 695 -6.83 -14.15 -6.15
C LEU A 695 -6.23 -13.72 -4.80
N PHE A 696 -5.30 -14.50 -4.26
CA PHE A 696 -4.73 -14.23 -2.93
C PHE A 696 -3.55 -13.26 -3.00
N GLN A 697 -3.82 -11.98 -2.74
CA GLN A 697 -2.83 -10.90 -2.69
C GLN A 697 -1.84 -10.87 -3.87
N PRO A 698 -2.32 -10.66 -5.12
CA PRO A 698 -1.46 -10.54 -6.29
C PRO A 698 -0.42 -9.42 -6.13
N LEU A 699 0.86 -9.75 -6.25
CA LEU A 699 1.98 -8.80 -6.07
C LEU A 699 3.09 -8.97 -7.12
N GLY A 700 2.77 -9.68 -8.21
CA GLY A 700 3.59 -9.83 -9.40
C GLY A 700 2.75 -10.34 -10.57
N ILE A 701 2.95 -9.77 -11.75
CA ILE A 701 2.33 -10.20 -13.01
C ILE A 701 3.37 -10.20 -14.12
N LYS A 702 3.28 -11.19 -15.02
CA LYS A 702 4.19 -11.35 -16.15
C LYS A 702 3.44 -11.90 -17.34
N VAL A 703 3.60 -11.27 -18.51
CA VAL A 703 3.18 -11.85 -19.78
C VAL A 703 4.37 -12.58 -20.39
N TYR A 704 4.21 -13.87 -20.64
CA TYR A 704 5.26 -14.72 -21.19
C TYR A 704 4.67 -15.71 -22.18
N ARG A 705 5.20 -15.70 -23.43
CA ARG A 705 4.75 -16.56 -24.53
C ARG A 705 3.22 -16.53 -24.72
N GLY A 706 2.65 -15.33 -24.74
CA GLY A 706 1.22 -15.08 -24.94
C GLY A 706 0.32 -15.44 -23.74
N LYS A 707 0.88 -15.85 -22.60
CA LYS A 707 0.12 -16.22 -21.39
C LYS A 707 0.35 -15.22 -20.27
N VAL A 708 -0.68 -15.02 -19.44
CA VAL A 708 -0.64 -14.15 -18.26
C VAL A 708 -0.38 -14.99 -17.02
N TYR A 709 0.77 -14.76 -16.38
CA TYR A 709 1.17 -15.37 -15.12
C TYR A 709 1.00 -14.37 -13.98
N VAL A 710 0.40 -14.78 -12.86
CA VAL A 710 0.21 -13.94 -11.68
C VAL A 710 0.80 -14.65 -10.45
N THR A 711 1.69 -13.98 -9.73
CA THR A 711 2.19 -14.47 -8.44
C THR A 711 1.24 -14.04 -7.33
N CYS A 712 0.63 -15.03 -6.70
CA CYS A 712 -0.19 -14.90 -5.51
C CYS A 712 0.59 -15.42 -4.30
N ARG A 713 0.09 -15.16 -3.10
CA ARG A 713 0.72 -15.65 -1.88
C ARG A 713 0.76 -17.18 -1.78
N ASP A 714 -0.24 -17.84 -2.35
CA ASP A 714 -0.50 -19.28 -2.27
C ASP A 714 -0.07 -20.10 -3.51
N GLN A 715 0.11 -19.44 -4.66
CA GLN A 715 0.45 -20.10 -5.92
C GLN A 715 0.99 -19.12 -6.99
N LEU A 716 1.61 -19.67 -8.03
CA LEU A 716 1.78 -19.05 -9.33
C LEU A 716 0.68 -19.58 -10.26
N VAL A 717 -0.19 -18.67 -10.73
CA VAL A 717 -1.37 -19.01 -11.53
C VAL A 717 -1.24 -18.52 -12.97
N VAL A 718 -1.76 -19.30 -13.92
CA VAL A 718 -1.93 -18.91 -15.32
C VAL A 718 -3.40 -18.66 -15.60
N LEU A 719 -3.71 -17.53 -16.22
CA LEU A 719 -5.07 -17.12 -16.53
C LEU A 719 -5.43 -17.51 -17.96
N HIS A 720 -6.57 -18.20 -18.14
CA HIS A 720 -7.10 -18.57 -19.45
C HIS A 720 -8.54 -18.09 -19.63
N ASP A 721 -8.76 -17.34 -20.70
CA ASP A 721 -10.07 -17.16 -21.32
C ASP A 721 -10.34 -18.40 -22.20
N LYS A 722 -11.35 -19.21 -21.86
CA LYS A 722 -11.61 -20.49 -22.53
C LYS A 722 -12.65 -20.35 -23.64
N ASN A 723 -13.48 -19.31 -23.60
CA ASN A 723 -14.61 -19.11 -24.50
C ASN A 723 -14.43 -17.91 -25.45
N GLY A 724 -13.40 -17.08 -25.25
CA GLY A 724 -13.07 -15.92 -26.05
C GLY A 724 -13.91 -14.67 -25.76
N ASP A 725 -14.59 -14.59 -24.61
CA ASP A 725 -15.45 -13.46 -24.25
C ASP A 725 -14.70 -12.29 -23.56
N GLY A 726 -13.40 -12.46 -23.31
CA GLY A 726 -12.52 -11.49 -22.68
C GLY A 726 -12.50 -11.55 -21.15
N GLU A 727 -13.25 -12.44 -20.51
CA GLU A 727 -13.15 -12.78 -19.10
C GLU A 727 -12.35 -14.08 -18.89
N ILE A 728 -11.70 -14.22 -17.75
CA ILE A 728 -10.96 -15.44 -17.42
C ILE A 728 -11.91 -16.49 -16.82
N ASP A 729 -11.94 -17.66 -17.43
CA ASP A 729 -12.72 -18.82 -16.98
C ASP A 729 -11.90 -19.81 -16.18
N CYS A 730 -10.58 -19.86 -16.38
CA CYS A 730 -9.73 -20.88 -15.79
C CYS A 730 -8.48 -20.29 -15.18
N PHE A 731 -8.32 -20.52 -13.87
CA PHE A 731 -7.13 -20.24 -13.09
C PHE A 731 -6.34 -21.55 -12.97
N GLU A 732 -5.44 -21.78 -13.92
CA GLU A 732 -4.55 -22.95 -13.91
C GLU A 732 -3.46 -22.76 -12.85
N CYS A 733 -3.35 -23.71 -11.93
CA CYS A 733 -2.26 -23.73 -10.96
C CYS A 733 -0.98 -24.22 -11.64
N PHE A 734 -0.09 -23.30 -12.01
CA PHE A 734 1.21 -23.64 -12.57
C PHE A 734 2.17 -24.14 -11.50
N ASN A 735 2.14 -23.55 -10.30
CA ASN A 735 2.87 -24.04 -9.13
C ASN A 735 2.17 -23.64 -7.83
N ASN A 736 2.04 -24.56 -6.87
CA ASN A 736 1.51 -24.28 -5.53
C ASN A 736 2.44 -24.73 -4.40
N ASP A 737 3.75 -24.83 -4.62
CA ASP A 737 4.70 -25.24 -3.56
C ASP A 737 4.88 -24.16 -2.48
N HIS A 738 4.26 -22.99 -2.65
CA HIS A 738 4.30 -21.87 -1.71
C HIS A 738 4.00 -22.35 -0.29
N GLN A 739 4.87 -22.07 0.67
CA GLN A 739 4.59 -22.38 2.09
C GLN A 739 3.93 -21.16 2.73
N VAL A 740 2.67 -21.27 3.16
CA VAL A 740 1.86 -20.16 3.68
C VAL A 740 1.53 -20.39 5.15
N THR A 741 1.71 -19.37 5.99
CA THR A 741 1.32 -19.36 7.40
C THR A 741 0.21 -18.34 7.65
N GLU A 742 -0.31 -18.25 8.88
CA GLU A 742 -1.29 -17.23 9.27
C GLU A 742 -0.69 -15.82 9.44
N HIS A 743 0.64 -15.69 9.35
CA HIS A 743 1.32 -14.43 9.59
C HIS A 743 1.03 -13.41 8.48
N PHE A 744 0.73 -12.15 8.80
CA PHE A 744 0.23 -11.17 7.81
C PHE A 744 1.28 -10.67 6.79
N HIS A 745 2.58 -10.78 7.09
CA HIS A 745 3.68 -10.08 6.40
C HIS A 745 4.50 -10.94 5.42
N GLU A 746 4.13 -12.20 5.17
CA GLU A 746 4.89 -13.13 4.30
C GLU A 746 4.51 -13.00 2.81
N PHE A 747 4.53 -11.78 2.30
CA PHE A 747 4.16 -11.45 0.92
C PHE A 747 5.04 -12.18 -0.11
N ALA A 748 4.46 -12.58 -1.25
CA ALA A 748 5.15 -13.09 -2.43
C ALA A 748 5.22 -11.97 -3.48
N MET A 749 6.38 -11.32 -3.60
CA MET A 749 6.53 -10.04 -4.30
C MET A 749 7.42 -10.16 -5.54
N GLY A 750 6.96 -9.51 -6.61
CA GLY A 750 7.64 -9.49 -7.90
C GLY A 750 7.32 -10.74 -8.71
N LEU A 751 7.61 -10.69 -10.01
CA LEU A 751 7.60 -11.86 -10.86
C LEU A 751 8.50 -11.61 -12.06
N GLN A 752 9.58 -12.37 -12.15
CA GLN A 752 10.50 -12.37 -13.29
C GLN A 752 10.49 -13.74 -13.94
N VAL A 753 10.89 -13.81 -15.21
CA VAL A 753 11.04 -15.05 -15.96
C VAL A 753 12.33 -14.99 -16.76
N ASP A 754 13.10 -16.08 -16.76
CA ASP A 754 14.30 -16.20 -17.60
C ASP A 754 13.98 -16.76 -19.00
N GLU A 755 14.97 -16.79 -19.87
CA GLU A 755 14.82 -17.30 -21.24
C GLU A 755 14.45 -18.80 -21.28
N ALA A 756 14.88 -19.56 -20.28
CA ALA A 756 14.56 -20.98 -20.13
C ALA A 756 13.12 -21.22 -19.62
N GLY A 757 12.42 -20.16 -19.19
CA GLY A 757 11.05 -20.21 -18.70
C GLY A 757 10.92 -20.45 -17.19
N ASN A 758 12.02 -20.39 -16.43
CA ASN A 758 11.93 -20.44 -14.96
C ASN A 758 11.42 -19.10 -14.43
N PHE A 759 10.57 -19.16 -13.40
CA PHE A 759 10.00 -17.97 -12.77
C PHE A 759 10.68 -17.66 -11.44
N TYR A 760 10.79 -16.37 -11.09
CA TYR A 760 11.46 -15.91 -9.89
C TYR A 760 10.65 -14.85 -9.16
N TYR A 761 10.55 -14.99 -7.84
CA TYR A 761 9.89 -14.02 -6.96
C TYR A 761 10.49 -14.08 -5.56
N ALA A 762 10.32 -13.03 -4.76
CA ALA A 762 10.80 -13.00 -3.39
C ALA A 762 9.66 -13.24 -2.40
N LYS A 763 9.92 -13.99 -1.33
CA LYS A 763 8.98 -14.20 -0.23
C LYS A 763 9.51 -13.55 1.05
N SER A 764 8.75 -12.62 1.59
CA SER A 764 9.12 -11.86 2.79
C SER A 764 9.22 -12.76 4.03
N ALA A 765 10.03 -12.36 4.99
CA ALA A 765 10.09 -12.98 6.31
C ALA A 765 8.92 -12.53 7.18
N ARG A 766 8.77 -13.18 8.35
CA ARG A 766 7.81 -12.74 9.37
C ARG A 766 8.29 -11.43 9.99
N HIS A 767 7.35 -10.53 10.23
CA HIS A 767 7.64 -9.23 10.80
C HIS A 767 7.94 -9.36 12.29
N ALA A 768 9.16 -8.96 12.69
CA ALA A 768 9.61 -8.97 14.08
C ALA A 768 9.58 -10.35 14.78
N LEU A 769 9.51 -11.43 14.00
CA LEU A 769 9.42 -12.81 14.52
C LEU A 769 10.35 -13.73 13.73
N PRO A 770 10.94 -14.76 14.37
CA PRO A 770 11.68 -15.80 13.67
C PRO A 770 10.81 -16.54 12.65
N ALA A 771 11.43 -16.92 11.53
CA ALA A 771 10.82 -17.74 10.50
C ALA A 771 10.36 -19.11 11.02
N ILE A 772 9.17 -19.55 10.60
CA ILE A 772 8.61 -20.89 10.88
C ILE A 772 8.84 -21.87 9.72
N VAL A 773 8.63 -21.45 8.47
CA VAL A 773 8.76 -22.29 7.27
C VAL A 773 9.95 -21.87 6.38
N PRO A 774 10.56 -22.80 5.61
CA PRO A 774 11.67 -22.56 4.70
C PRO A 774 11.56 -21.34 3.78
N HIS A 775 10.38 -21.04 3.22
CA HIS A 775 10.26 -19.94 2.26
C HIS A 775 10.33 -18.53 2.88
N HIS A 776 10.36 -18.38 4.21
CA HIS A 776 10.42 -17.06 4.84
C HIS A 776 11.76 -16.33 4.63
N GLY A 777 11.72 -15.18 3.95
CA GLY A 777 12.88 -14.31 3.76
C GLY A 777 13.81 -14.81 2.66
N THR A 778 13.24 -15.26 1.55
CA THR A 778 13.95 -15.97 0.48
C THR A 778 13.67 -15.40 -0.91
N LEU A 779 14.63 -15.56 -1.82
CA LEU A 779 14.40 -15.48 -3.26
C LEU A 779 14.15 -16.89 -3.78
N LEU A 780 13.05 -17.08 -4.51
CA LEU A 780 12.58 -18.38 -4.96
C LEU A 780 12.65 -18.49 -6.49
N LYS A 781 12.90 -19.71 -6.97
CA LYS A 781 12.85 -20.10 -8.38
C LYS A 781 11.82 -21.21 -8.56
N VAL A 782 10.86 -21.03 -9.45
CA VAL A 782 9.97 -22.08 -9.94
C VAL A 782 10.52 -22.60 -11.26
N THR A 783 10.65 -23.91 -11.41
CA THR A 783 11.14 -24.52 -12.66
C THR A 783 10.22 -24.22 -13.84
N ALA A 784 10.77 -24.28 -15.05
CA ALA A 784 10.05 -23.94 -16.28
C ALA A 784 8.80 -24.80 -16.58
N ASP A 785 8.70 -25.98 -15.96
CA ASP A 785 7.55 -26.87 -16.02
C ASP A 785 6.59 -26.71 -14.83
N GLY A 786 6.86 -25.78 -13.91
CA GLY A 786 6.09 -25.57 -12.69
C GLY A 786 6.23 -26.68 -11.64
N SER A 787 7.13 -27.65 -11.86
CA SER A 787 7.15 -28.89 -11.08
C SER A 787 7.77 -28.77 -9.69
N ARG A 788 8.61 -27.75 -9.46
CA ARG A 788 9.23 -27.52 -8.15
C ARG A 788 9.62 -26.07 -7.93
N THR A 789 9.71 -25.70 -6.65
CA THR A 789 10.29 -24.45 -6.18
C THR A 789 11.61 -24.70 -5.46
N GLU A 790 12.62 -23.89 -5.79
CA GLU A 790 13.96 -23.92 -5.21
C GLU A 790 14.26 -22.58 -4.51
N ILE A 791 14.97 -22.63 -3.39
CA ILE A 791 15.50 -21.43 -2.72
C ILE A 791 16.81 -21.02 -3.39
N VAL A 792 16.83 -19.83 -3.98
CA VAL A 792 18.01 -19.25 -4.63
C VAL A 792 18.91 -18.54 -3.62
N ALA A 793 18.32 -17.79 -2.69
CA ALA A 793 19.05 -16.98 -1.70
C ALA A 793 18.21 -16.72 -0.45
N ASN A 794 18.87 -16.42 0.67
CA ASN A 794 18.26 -16.30 1.99
C ASN A 794 18.64 -15.00 2.72
N GLY A 795 17.95 -14.71 3.83
CA GLY A 795 18.33 -13.61 4.72
C GLY A 795 17.75 -12.27 4.30
N PHE A 796 16.63 -12.27 3.59
CA PHE A 796 15.84 -11.07 3.35
C PHE A 796 14.81 -10.86 4.46
N ARG A 797 14.42 -9.62 4.73
CA ARG A 797 13.35 -9.29 5.69
C ARG A 797 12.01 -9.08 5.00
N ALA A 798 11.95 -8.14 4.09
CA ALA A 798 10.75 -7.65 3.44
C ALA A 798 11.08 -7.30 1.97
N ALA A 799 11.51 -8.30 1.21
CA ALA A 799 11.94 -8.08 -0.16
C ALA A 799 10.76 -7.64 -1.04
N ASN A 800 10.85 -6.45 -1.62
CA ASN A 800 9.76 -5.84 -2.40
C ASN A 800 9.97 -5.96 -3.91
N GLY A 801 11.20 -5.76 -4.37
CA GLY A 801 11.56 -5.79 -5.78
C GLY A 801 12.50 -6.92 -6.11
N VAL A 802 12.28 -7.54 -7.27
CA VAL A 802 13.18 -8.52 -7.88
C VAL A 802 13.44 -8.08 -9.32
N CYS A 803 14.71 -7.92 -9.67
CA CYS A 803 15.18 -7.68 -11.03
C CYS A 803 16.07 -8.86 -11.44
N LEU A 804 15.78 -9.49 -12.59
CA LEU A 804 16.63 -10.52 -13.17
C LEU A 804 17.57 -9.85 -14.19
N ASN A 805 18.87 -10.07 -14.04
CA ASN A 805 19.89 -9.53 -14.94
C ASN A 805 20.19 -10.52 -16.08
N GLY A 806 20.73 -10.00 -17.20
CA GLY A 806 21.07 -10.82 -18.37
C GLY A 806 22.19 -11.83 -18.15
N ASP A 807 22.96 -11.70 -17.05
CA ASP A 807 23.99 -12.66 -16.64
C ASP A 807 23.46 -13.76 -15.68
N GLY A 808 22.15 -13.76 -15.39
CA GLY A 808 21.50 -14.68 -14.46
C GLY A 808 21.63 -14.29 -12.97
N SER A 809 22.30 -13.19 -12.65
CA SER A 809 22.28 -12.60 -11.31
C SER A 809 20.98 -11.83 -11.06
N PHE A 810 20.75 -11.41 -9.81
CA PHE A 810 19.55 -10.66 -9.46
C PHE A 810 19.89 -9.35 -8.76
N VAL A 811 18.98 -8.39 -8.84
CA VAL A 811 18.93 -7.27 -7.90
C VAL A 811 17.67 -7.39 -7.05
N VAL A 812 17.82 -7.40 -5.72
CA VAL A 812 16.69 -7.54 -4.79
C VAL A 812 16.70 -6.40 -3.78
N THR A 813 15.61 -5.64 -3.69
CA THR A 813 15.46 -4.63 -2.63
C THR A 813 14.99 -5.27 -1.35
N ASP A 814 15.42 -4.73 -0.21
CA ASP A 814 14.97 -5.16 1.11
C ASP A 814 14.81 -3.97 2.06
N GLN A 815 13.88 -4.09 3.03
CA GLN A 815 13.49 -2.97 3.89
C GLN A 815 14.11 -3.02 5.29
N GLU A 816 14.40 -1.83 5.83
CA GLU A 816 14.86 -1.56 7.18
C GLU A 816 13.96 -2.20 8.24
N GLY A 817 14.57 -2.97 9.14
CA GLY A 817 13.96 -3.35 10.41
C GLY A 817 14.88 -4.25 11.22
N HIS A 818 14.32 -5.28 11.84
CA HIS A 818 15.09 -6.22 12.66
C HIS A 818 16.19 -6.88 11.81
N TRP A 819 17.44 -6.79 12.26
CA TRP A 819 18.65 -7.27 11.57
C TRP A 819 19.00 -6.60 10.24
N ILE A 820 18.19 -5.64 9.77
CA ILE A 820 18.42 -4.89 8.54
C ILE A 820 18.52 -3.39 8.92
N PRO A 821 19.75 -2.85 9.11
CA PRO A 821 19.98 -1.53 9.67
C PRO A 821 19.26 -0.39 8.93
N LYS A 822 19.21 -0.48 7.61
CA LYS A 822 18.58 0.45 6.68
C LYS A 822 18.09 -0.29 5.44
N ASN A 823 17.29 0.38 4.61
CA ASN A 823 16.86 -0.18 3.34
C ASN A 823 18.09 -0.50 2.48
N ARG A 824 18.01 -1.51 1.61
CA ARG A 824 19.19 -1.97 0.84
C ARG A 824 18.83 -2.43 -0.57
N ILE A 825 19.72 -2.13 -1.51
CA ILE A 825 19.72 -2.70 -2.86
C ILE A 825 20.77 -3.82 -2.90
N ASN A 826 20.34 -5.07 -3.07
CA ASN A 826 21.25 -6.21 -3.07
C ASN A 826 21.60 -6.66 -4.47
N TRP A 827 22.88 -6.82 -4.79
CA TRP A 827 23.29 -7.65 -5.92
C TRP A 827 23.38 -9.10 -5.47
N VAL A 828 22.40 -9.90 -5.87
CA VAL A 828 22.17 -11.24 -5.33
C VAL A 828 22.83 -12.31 -6.21
N LYS A 829 23.69 -13.10 -5.58
CA LYS A 829 24.25 -14.35 -6.08
C LYS A 829 23.57 -15.54 -5.38
N PRO A 830 23.32 -16.66 -6.09
CA PRO A 830 22.77 -17.88 -5.50
C PRO A 830 23.57 -18.37 -4.28
N GLY A 831 22.86 -18.90 -3.27
CA GLY A 831 23.44 -19.36 -1.99
C GLY A 831 23.81 -18.24 -1.01
N GLY A 832 23.69 -16.96 -1.39
CA GLY A 832 24.05 -15.83 -0.53
C GLY A 832 23.10 -15.63 0.66
N PHE A 833 23.64 -15.04 1.73
CA PHE A 833 22.91 -14.57 2.91
C PHE A 833 22.96 -13.03 2.98
N TYR A 834 21.79 -12.39 3.09
CA TYR A 834 21.64 -10.92 3.00
C TYR A 834 21.24 -10.25 4.34
N GLY A 835 21.57 -10.88 5.46
CA GLY A 835 21.71 -10.21 6.75
C GLY A 835 20.57 -10.38 7.76
N ASN A 836 19.34 -10.71 7.34
CA ASN A 836 18.23 -10.89 8.28
C ASN A 836 18.31 -12.24 9.01
N LEU A 837 18.73 -12.23 10.29
CA LEU A 837 18.84 -13.44 11.11
C LEU A 837 17.49 -14.02 11.57
N PHE A 838 16.38 -13.31 11.38
CA PHE A 838 15.04 -13.85 11.61
C PHE A 838 14.49 -14.62 10.40
N GLY A 839 15.21 -14.67 9.27
CA GLY A 839 14.87 -15.50 8.12
C GLY A 839 15.02 -17.00 8.39
N TYR A 840 14.62 -17.83 7.42
CA TYR A 840 14.84 -19.27 7.51
C TYR A 840 16.20 -19.66 6.92
N HIS A 841 17.19 -19.89 7.77
CA HIS A 841 18.54 -20.34 7.41
C HIS A 841 19.26 -20.92 8.63
N ASP A 842 20.46 -21.46 8.40
CA ASP A 842 21.32 -22.03 9.45
C ASP A 842 22.45 -21.08 9.92
N VAL A 843 22.56 -19.88 9.32
CA VAL A 843 23.54 -18.87 9.74
C VAL A 843 23.26 -18.40 11.18
N LYS A 844 24.24 -18.60 12.07
CA LYS A 844 24.18 -18.15 13.48
C LYS A 844 25.11 -16.96 13.78
N ASP A 845 26.06 -16.71 12.89
CA ASP A 845 27.01 -15.61 13.04
C ASP A 845 26.32 -14.25 12.82
N SER A 846 26.29 -13.45 13.87
CA SER A 846 25.75 -12.10 13.86
C SER A 846 26.76 -11.01 13.53
N SER A 847 28.00 -11.38 13.18
CA SER A 847 29.01 -10.44 12.68
C SER A 847 28.64 -9.89 11.31
N ASP A 848 29.07 -8.67 10.98
CA ASP A 848 28.77 -8.07 9.67
C ASP A 848 29.45 -8.80 8.50
N ALA A 849 30.53 -9.54 8.78
CA ALA A 849 31.21 -10.38 7.80
C ALA A 849 30.34 -11.57 7.32
N SER A 850 29.29 -11.93 8.08
CA SER A 850 28.40 -13.03 7.71
C SER A 850 27.44 -12.70 6.58
N MET A 851 27.16 -11.41 6.33
CA MET A 851 26.25 -10.98 5.29
C MET A 851 26.98 -10.49 4.05
N ARG A 852 26.36 -10.68 2.87
CA ARG A 852 26.77 -9.99 1.66
C ARG A 852 26.48 -8.49 1.78
N GLN A 853 27.41 -7.66 1.32
CA GLN A 853 27.19 -6.22 1.27
C GLN A 853 26.18 -5.89 0.16
N PRO A 854 25.31 -4.89 0.38
CA PRO A 854 24.45 -4.40 -0.70
C PRO A 854 25.27 -3.54 -1.67
N VAL A 855 24.68 -3.17 -2.80
CA VAL A 855 25.20 -2.08 -3.64
C VAL A 855 25.20 -0.77 -2.84
N CYS A 856 24.13 -0.52 -2.09
CA CYS A 856 24.06 0.59 -1.16
C CYS A 856 23.06 0.35 -0.01
N TRP A 857 23.34 1.01 1.11
CA TRP A 857 22.40 1.23 2.22
C TRP A 857 21.68 2.55 2.02
N ILE A 858 20.36 2.57 2.23
CA ILE A 858 19.49 3.70 1.93
C ILE A 858 18.75 4.13 3.19
N THR A 859 18.98 5.38 3.60
CA THR A 859 18.32 5.94 4.78
C THR A 859 16.86 6.23 4.47
N ASN A 860 15.98 5.99 5.45
CA ASN A 860 14.54 6.19 5.29
C ASN A 860 14.16 7.62 4.90
N SER A 861 14.92 8.64 5.32
CA SER A 861 14.71 10.03 4.91
C SER A 861 14.92 10.24 3.40
N PHE A 862 15.75 9.40 2.77
CA PHE A 862 16.00 9.43 1.33
C PHE A 862 14.99 8.59 0.55
N ASP A 863 14.85 7.30 0.90
CA ASP A 863 13.76 6.43 0.42
C ASP A 863 13.31 5.51 1.54
N ARG A 864 12.01 5.56 1.89
CA ARG A 864 11.45 4.77 2.98
C ARG A 864 11.15 3.32 2.59
N SER A 865 10.93 3.05 1.31
CA SER A 865 10.61 1.70 0.84
C SER A 865 10.96 1.53 -0.65
N PRO A 866 12.21 1.18 -0.97
CA PRO A 866 12.61 0.81 -2.32
C PRO A 866 11.79 -0.38 -2.84
N ALA A 867 11.53 -0.42 -4.14
CA ALA A 867 10.64 -1.40 -4.76
C ALA A 867 11.35 -2.12 -5.92
N GLU A 868 10.66 -2.37 -7.04
CA GLU A 868 11.25 -3.05 -8.19
C GLU A 868 12.35 -2.20 -8.84
N LEU A 869 13.44 -2.86 -9.24
CA LEU A 869 14.44 -2.27 -10.13
C LEU A 869 14.26 -2.78 -11.55
N LEU A 870 14.64 -1.93 -12.50
CA LEU A 870 14.54 -2.22 -13.92
C LEU A 870 15.63 -1.49 -14.69
N TRP A 871 16.15 -2.16 -15.71
CA TRP A 871 17.09 -1.57 -16.65
C TRP A 871 16.35 -0.70 -17.66
N THR A 872 16.85 0.51 -17.89
CA THR A 872 16.39 1.30 -19.02
C THR A 872 16.77 0.61 -20.33
N PRO A 873 15.94 0.75 -21.38
CA PRO A 873 16.29 0.29 -22.71
C PRO A 873 17.66 0.82 -23.17
N LYS A 874 18.45 -0.03 -23.84
CA LYS A 874 19.79 0.34 -24.35
C LYS A 874 19.76 1.29 -25.55
N ASP A 875 18.60 1.46 -26.18
CA ASP A 875 18.38 2.17 -27.43
C ASP A 875 17.56 3.45 -27.28
N THR A 876 17.03 3.73 -26.08
CA THR A 876 16.21 4.93 -25.81
C THR A 876 16.61 5.55 -24.47
N TRP A 877 15.90 6.58 -23.99
CA TRP A 877 16.21 7.30 -22.73
C TRP A 877 17.56 8.04 -22.73
N GLY A 878 18.14 8.26 -23.92
CA GLY A 878 19.30 9.12 -24.11
C GLY A 878 20.49 8.70 -23.24
N PRO A 879 21.09 9.62 -22.46
CA PRO A 879 22.21 9.31 -21.57
C PRO A 879 21.92 8.27 -20.48
N LEU A 880 20.64 7.99 -20.16
CA LEU A 880 20.28 6.94 -19.22
C LEU A 880 20.18 5.56 -19.86
N ALA A 881 20.40 5.41 -21.18
CA ALA A 881 20.32 4.11 -21.84
C ALA A 881 21.18 3.04 -21.14
N GLY A 882 20.57 1.90 -20.79
CA GLY A 882 21.25 0.83 -20.06
C GLY A 882 21.58 1.11 -18.58
N SER A 883 21.01 2.18 -17.99
CA SER A 883 21.12 2.48 -16.55
C SER A 883 20.09 1.69 -15.73
N LEU A 884 20.40 1.46 -14.46
CA LEU A 884 19.48 0.81 -13.53
C LEU A 884 18.60 1.87 -12.84
N LEU A 885 17.29 1.66 -12.84
CA LEU A 885 16.32 2.47 -12.10
C LEU A 885 15.77 1.71 -10.90
N ASN A 886 15.47 2.42 -9.82
CA ASN A 886 14.74 1.91 -8.66
C ASN A 886 13.43 2.69 -8.48
N LEU A 887 12.32 1.96 -8.33
CA LEU A 887 11.02 2.52 -7.96
C LEU A 887 10.90 2.62 -6.43
N SER A 888 10.07 3.54 -5.95
CA SER A 888 9.83 3.71 -4.50
C SER A 888 8.35 3.62 -4.16
N TYR A 889 8.02 2.60 -3.36
CA TYR A 889 6.74 2.52 -2.67
C TYR A 889 6.64 3.63 -1.61
N GLY A 890 7.75 3.94 -0.93
CA GLY A 890 7.74 4.82 0.24
C GLY A 890 7.33 6.25 -0.10
N TYR A 891 7.85 6.78 -1.19
CA TYR A 891 7.71 8.19 -1.57
C TYR A 891 7.13 8.44 -2.95
N GLY A 892 6.78 7.37 -3.71
CA GLY A 892 6.29 7.52 -5.07
C GLY A 892 7.34 8.18 -5.98
N LYS A 893 8.62 7.85 -5.82
CA LYS A 893 9.73 8.42 -6.60
C LYS A 893 10.38 7.36 -7.48
N VAL A 894 11.18 7.82 -8.44
CA VAL A 894 12.06 6.99 -9.28
C VAL A 894 13.49 7.48 -9.09
N TYR A 895 14.44 6.57 -9.00
CA TYR A 895 15.86 6.86 -8.78
C TYR A 895 16.71 6.18 -9.84
N VAL A 896 17.78 6.83 -10.28
CA VAL A 896 18.88 6.18 -10.99
C VAL A 896 19.84 5.58 -9.96
N VAL A 897 20.39 4.41 -10.27
CA VAL A 897 21.29 3.65 -9.39
C VAL A 897 22.68 3.54 -10.04
N PRO A 898 23.54 4.57 -9.95
CA PRO A 898 24.93 4.45 -10.39
C PRO A 898 25.71 3.51 -9.47
N PHE A 899 26.49 2.60 -10.06
CA PHE A 899 27.32 1.65 -9.31
C PHE A 899 28.60 1.32 -10.08
N GLU A 900 29.55 0.74 -9.36
CA GLU A 900 30.79 0.16 -9.88
C GLU A 900 31.00 -1.24 -9.29
N GLU A 901 32.02 -1.93 -9.79
CA GLU A 901 32.52 -3.17 -9.21
C GLU A 901 33.98 -2.98 -8.80
N VAL A 902 34.29 -3.29 -7.55
CA VAL A 902 35.63 -3.15 -6.95
C VAL A 902 35.93 -4.45 -6.22
N ALA A 903 37.05 -5.09 -6.55
CA ALA A 903 37.43 -6.40 -6.00
C ALA A 903 36.31 -7.47 -6.05
N GLY A 904 35.47 -7.46 -7.09
CA GLY A 904 34.38 -8.42 -7.30
C GLY A 904 33.10 -8.18 -6.49
N GLU A 905 33.05 -7.11 -5.71
CA GLU A 905 31.87 -6.65 -4.97
C GLU A 905 31.32 -5.36 -5.60
N LYS A 906 30.00 -5.20 -5.61
CA LYS A 906 29.36 -4.02 -6.17
C LYS A 906 29.08 -2.98 -5.10
N GLN A 907 29.36 -1.73 -5.42
CA GLN A 907 29.08 -0.58 -4.56
C GLN A 907 28.59 0.59 -5.41
N GLY A 908 27.76 1.45 -4.83
CA GLY A 908 27.13 2.52 -5.59
C GLY A 908 26.17 3.32 -4.73
N GLY A 909 25.19 3.96 -5.38
CA GLY A 909 24.19 4.77 -4.70
C GLY A 909 22.93 4.99 -5.51
N MET A 910 22.11 5.91 -5.03
CA MET A 910 20.87 6.33 -5.66
C MET A 910 20.83 7.85 -5.79
N CYS A 911 20.28 8.34 -6.90
CA CYS A 911 19.93 9.74 -7.10
C CYS A 911 18.50 9.80 -7.65
N ALA A 912 17.65 10.64 -7.05
CA ALA A 912 16.28 10.80 -7.53
C ALA A 912 16.28 11.38 -8.95
N LEU A 913 15.38 10.88 -9.80
CA LEU A 913 15.04 11.57 -11.04
C LEU A 913 14.42 12.93 -10.67
N PRO A 914 14.62 13.97 -11.49
CA PRO A 914 14.05 15.31 -11.28
C PRO A 914 12.54 15.34 -11.63
N ILE A 915 11.77 14.43 -11.02
CA ILE A 915 10.30 14.39 -11.06
C ILE A 915 9.76 14.58 -9.65
N GLY A 916 8.59 15.21 -9.54
CA GLY A 916 7.87 15.29 -8.27
C GLY A 916 7.44 13.90 -7.75
N PRO A 917 7.13 13.76 -6.45
CA PRO A 917 6.59 12.52 -5.92
C PRO A 917 5.22 12.22 -6.55
N LEU A 918 5.01 10.96 -6.89
CA LEU A 918 3.76 10.42 -7.40
C LEU A 918 2.74 10.27 -6.25
N LEU A 919 1.46 10.21 -6.60
CA LEU A 919 0.36 10.27 -5.62
C LEU A 919 0.24 8.99 -4.78
N THR A 920 0.76 7.88 -5.27
CA THR A 920 0.82 6.60 -4.54
C THR A 920 2.24 6.06 -4.49
N GLY A 921 2.46 5.04 -3.66
CA GLY A 921 3.71 4.28 -3.68
C GLY A 921 3.82 3.50 -4.96
N VAL A 922 4.96 3.57 -5.67
CA VAL A 922 5.15 2.84 -6.93
C VAL A 922 5.93 1.56 -6.68
N MET A 923 5.33 0.43 -7.03
CA MET A 923 5.87 -0.90 -6.71
C MET A 923 6.46 -1.60 -7.92
N ARG A 924 5.84 -1.47 -9.09
CA ARG A 924 6.23 -2.20 -10.31
C ARG A 924 6.26 -1.30 -11.52
N GLY A 925 7.13 -1.63 -12.47
CA GLY A 925 7.20 -0.92 -13.74
C GLY A 925 7.67 -1.77 -14.91
N ARG A 926 7.24 -1.40 -16.11
CA ARG A 926 7.62 -2.03 -17.37
C ARG A 926 7.90 -0.96 -18.41
N PHE A 927 8.93 -1.16 -19.20
CA PHE A 927 9.13 -0.37 -20.41
C PHE A 927 8.20 -0.87 -21.50
N HIS A 928 7.46 0.05 -22.10
CA HIS A 928 6.54 -0.27 -23.18
C HIS A 928 7.30 -0.78 -24.41
N PRO A 929 6.82 -1.85 -25.08
CA PRO A 929 7.55 -2.44 -26.21
C PRO A 929 7.69 -1.49 -27.41
N VAL A 930 6.69 -0.62 -27.65
CA VAL A 930 6.66 0.32 -28.79
C VAL A 930 7.18 1.72 -28.44
N ASP A 931 6.56 2.48 -27.53
CA ASP A 931 6.98 3.87 -27.24
C ASP A 931 8.22 3.98 -26.34
N ARG A 932 8.68 2.85 -25.78
CA ARG A 932 9.88 2.69 -24.94
C ARG A 932 9.86 3.58 -23.69
N GLN A 933 8.70 4.06 -23.25
CA GLN A 933 8.54 4.83 -22.02
C GLN A 933 8.25 3.90 -20.83
N LEU A 934 8.47 4.40 -19.62
CA LEU A 934 8.28 3.64 -18.40
C LEU A 934 6.82 3.74 -17.94
N TYR A 935 6.12 2.62 -17.88
CA TYR A 935 4.81 2.53 -17.26
C TYR A 935 4.98 1.93 -15.86
N ALA A 936 4.42 2.59 -14.86
CA ALA A 936 4.62 2.20 -13.46
C ALA A 936 3.31 2.25 -12.69
N CYS A 937 3.10 1.30 -11.78
CA CYS A 937 1.92 1.23 -10.94
C CYS A 937 2.29 0.94 -9.49
N GLY A 938 1.35 1.21 -8.61
CA GLY A 938 1.47 0.77 -7.22
C GLY A 938 0.28 1.19 -6.38
N MET A 939 0.50 1.13 -5.07
CA MET A 939 -0.52 1.31 -4.07
C MET A 939 0.06 1.91 -2.80
N PHE A 940 -0.84 2.25 -1.87
CA PHE A 940 -0.50 2.66 -0.51
C PHE A 940 -1.40 1.98 0.50
N ALA A 941 -0.79 1.28 1.45
CA ALA A 941 -1.48 0.56 2.53
C ALA A 941 -0.74 0.50 3.87
N TRP A 942 0.54 0.89 3.89
CA TRP A 942 1.41 0.95 5.08
C TRP A 942 2.45 2.06 4.91
N ALA A 943 3.37 2.20 5.87
CA ALA A 943 4.35 3.28 5.99
C ALA A 943 4.89 3.88 4.66
N GLY A 944 4.60 5.17 4.44
CA GLY A 944 4.99 5.95 3.26
C GLY A 944 4.44 7.38 3.36
N SER A 945 4.59 8.18 2.29
CA SER A 945 4.07 9.56 2.20
C SER A 945 3.00 9.74 1.12
N ALA A 946 2.48 8.64 0.58
CA ALA A 946 1.49 8.66 -0.49
C ALA A 946 0.13 9.22 -0.02
N THR A 947 -0.61 9.78 -0.97
CA THR A 947 -1.90 10.45 -0.76
C THR A 947 -3.06 9.70 -1.40
N GLN A 948 -2.78 8.71 -2.26
CA GLN A 948 -3.77 7.87 -2.93
C GLN A 948 -3.52 6.37 -2.69
N PRO A 949 -4.58 5.55 -2.60
CA PRO A 949 -4.47 4.12 -2.33
C PRO A 949 -3.92 3.30 -3.51
N GLY A 950 -4.04 3.79 -4.75
CA GLY A 950 -3.60 3.13 -5.98
C GLY A 950 -3.18 4.15 -7.03
N GLY A 951 -2.53 3.70 -8.11
CA GLY A 951 -2.15 4.56 -9.22
C GLY A 951 -1.45 3.84 -10.38
N LEU A 952 -1.59 4.39 -11.58
CA LEU A 952 -0.91 3.96 -12.81
C LEU A 952 -0.39 5.21 -13.55
N TYR A 953 0.88 5.16 -13.96
CA TYR A 953 1.61 6.30 -14.50
C TYR A 953 2.39 5.90 -15.75
N ARG A 954 2.61 6.86 -16.64
CA ARG A 954 3.60 6.78 -17.73
C ARG A 954 4.62 7.89 -17.58
N ILE A 955 5.88 7.53 -17.36
CA ILE A 955 7.00 8.44 -17.21
C ILE A 955 7.76 8.46 -18.53
N ARG A 956 7.83 9.66 -19.12
CA ARG A 956 8.40 9.88 -20.46
C ARG A 956 9.70 10.64 -20.39
N TYR A 957 10.73 10.19 -21.09
CA TYR A 957 11.91 11.03 -21.37
C TYR A 957 11.60 12.01 -22.50
N THR A 958 11.88 13.29 -22.30
CA THR A 958 11.50 14.37 -23.23
C THR A 958 12.63 14.84 -24.14
N GLY A 959 13.84 14.26 -24.01
CA GLY A 959 15.02 14.69 -24.76
C GLY A 959 15.80 15.83 -24.12
N LYS A 960 15.35 16.39 -22.99
CA LYS A 960 16.00 17.53 -22.32
C LYS A 960 17.10 17.10 -21.34
N PRO A 961 18.10 17.97 -21.07
CA PRO A 961 19.16 17.71 -20.09
C PRO A 961 18.62 17.41 -18.70
N MET A 962 19.24 16.45 -18.01
CA MET A 962 18.78 15.92 -16.72
C MET A 962 19.82 16.06 -15.60
N TYR A 963 21.10 16.19 -15.94
CA TYR A 963 22.22 16.32 -15.00
C TYR A 963 22.19 15.25 -13.89
N LEU A 964 21.99 13.99 -14.28
CA LEU A 964 21.91 12.85 -13.37
C LEU A 964 23.24 12.08 -13.31
N PRO A 965 23.62 11.52 -12.15
CA PRO A 965 24.81 10.68 -12.05
C PRO A 965 24.52 9.28 -12.62
N ILE A 966 25.32 8.89 -13.61
CA ILE A 966 25.26 7.57 -14.27
C ILE A 966 26.50 6.72 -13.96
N GLY A 967 27.53 7.31 -13.37
CA GLY A 967 28.70 6.59 -12.86
C GLY A 967 29.16 7.19 -11.54
N LEU A 968 29.59 6.31 -10.64
CA LEU A 968 30.18 6.67 -9.35
C LEU A 968 31.35 5.72 -9.11
N ARG A 969 32.58 6.26 -9.07
CA ARG A 969 33.79 5.47 -8.86
C ARG A 969 34.57 6.01 -7.68
N ALA A 970 34.84 5.16 -6.70
CA ALA A 970 35.62 5.50 -5.52
C ALA A 970 36.98 4.79 -5.56
N ARG A 971 38.05 5.56 -5.37
CA ARG A 971 39.44 5.11 -5.26
C ARG A 971 40.07 5.74 -4.04
N ARG A 972 41.26 5.31 -3.64
CA ARG A 972 41.94 5.92 -2.48
C ARG A 972 42.08 7.43 -2.67
N GLY A 973 41.42 8.20 -1.82
CA GLY A 973 41.48 9.66 -1.84
C GLY A 973 40.73 10.35 -2.99
N VAL A 974 39.95 9.63 -3.81
CA VAL A 974 39.31 10.16 -5.02
C VAL A 974 37.91 9.59 -5.24
N ILE A 975 36.96 10.42 -5.65
CA ILE A 975 35.65 10.01 -6.16
C ILE A 975 35.43 10.64 -7.54
N GLU A 976 35.09 9.83 -8.54
CA GLU A 976 34.66 10.31 -9.86
C GLU A 976 33.13 10.16 -10.01
N ILE A 977 32.47 11.23 -10.45
CA ILE A 977 31.03 11.27 -10.69
C ILE A 977 30.82 11.59 -12.17
N ALA A 978 30.35 10.59 -12.93
CA ALA A 978 30.00 10.76 -14.33
C ALA A 978 28.54 11.19 -14.46
N LEU A 979 28.29 12.34 -15.09
CA LEU A 979 26.95 12.90 -15.28
C LEU A 979 26.47 12.71 -16.73
N THR A 980 25.16 12.80 -16.93
CA THR A 980 24.51 12.65 -18.24
C THR A 980 24.87 13.76 -19.23
N ASP A 981 25.06 14.99 -18.73
CA ASP A 981 25.08 16.23 -19.53
C ASP A 981 26.35 17.04 -19.28
N ALA A 982 26.72 17.89 -20.25
CA ALA A 982 27.93 18.71 -20.20
C ALA A 982 27.84 19.81 -19.14
N LEU A 983 28.95 20.06 -18.45
CA LEU A 983 29.02 20.99 -17.33
C LEU A 983 29.75 22.29 -17.68
N ASP A 984 29.43 23.36 -16.96
CA ASP A 984 30.25 24.57 -16.96
C ASP A 984 31.60 24.28 -16.29
N ALA A 985 32.70 24.46 -17.05
CA ALA A 985 34.03 24.07 -16.61
C ALA A 985 34.49 24.79 -15.32
N LYS A 986 34.13 26.07 -15.16
CA LYS A 986 34.51 26.85 -13.99
C LYS A 986 33.73 26.40 -12.76
N ALA A 987 32.42 26.21 -12.88
CA ALA A 987 31.58 25.74 -11.79
C ALA A 987 31.90 24.30 -11.37
N ALA A 988 32.17 23.41 -12.33
CA ALA A 988 32.51 22.02 -12.05
C ALA A 988 33.86 21.86 -11.34
N ALA A 989 34.80 22.79 -11.54
CA ALA A 989 36.09 22.82 -10.86
C ALA A 989 36.05 23.49 -9.46
N ASP A 990 34.89 24.00 -9.04
CA ASP A 990 34.73 24.63 -7.73
C ASP A 990 34.38 23.58 -6.67
N ALA A 991 35.37 23.23 -5.83
CA ALA A 991 35.21 22.27 -4.74
C ALA A 991 34.08 22.66 -3.76
N GLY A 992 33.77 23.96 -3.59
CA GLY A 992 32.71 24.44 -2.70
C GLY A 992 31.29 24.08 -3.15
N ARG A 993 31.13 23.60 -4.40
CA ARG A 993 29.85 23.11 -4.93
C ARG A 993 29.55 21.67 -4.56
N TYR A 994 30.47 20.99 -3.88
CA TYR A 994 30.36 19.59 -3.49
C TYR A 994 30.48 19.46 -1.97
N ALA A 995 29.56 18.73 -1.35
CA ALA A 995 29.63 18.41 0.08
C ALA A 995 29.44 16.92 0.28
N ILE A 996 30.30 16.32 1.11
CA ILE A 996 30.29 14.88 1.38
C ILE A 996 30.14 14.67 2.89
N LYS A 997 29.28 13.74 3.28
CA LYS A 997 29.22 13.22 4.65
C LYS A 997 29.17 11.70 4.65
N THR A 998 29.73 11.09 5.68
CA THR A 998 29.77 9.63 5.86
C THR A 998 29.30 9.23 7.24
N TRP A 999 28.73 8.04 7.37
CA TRP A 999 28.34 7.46 8.66
C TRP A 999 28.41 5.93 8.64
N SER A 1000 28.43 5.38 9.84
CA SER A 1000 28.35 3.95 10.13
C SER A 1000 26.92 3.56 10.52
N LEU A 1001 26.61 2.26 10.38
CA LEU A 1001 25.34 1.67 10.81
C LEU A 1001 25.62 0.47 11.73
N LYS A 1002 24.63 0.08 12.54
CA LYS A 1002 24.73 -1.11 13.41
C LYS A 1002 23.68 -2.15 13.04
N ARG A 1003 24.14 -3.37 12.76
CA ARG A 1003 23.26 -4.52 12.54
C ARG A 1003 22.93 -5.18 13.88
N THR A 1004 21.65 -5.15 14.26
CA THR A 1004 21.20 -5.67 15.55
C THR A 1004 19.82 -6.30 15.44
N ALA A 1005 19.39 -7.02 16.48
CA ALA A 1005 18.01 -7.50 16.59
C ALA A 1005 16.97 -6.36 16.69
N ASN A 1006 17.38 -5.14 17.04
CA ASN A 1006 16.45 -4.00 17.13
C ASN A 1006 16.01 -3.54 15.74
N TYR A 1007 14.89 -2.82 15.70
CA TYR A 1007 14.38 -2.27 14.45
C TYR A 1007 15.28 -1.14 13.94
N GLY A 1008 15.93 -1.35 12.80
CA GLY A 1008 16.71 -0.33 12.10
C GLY A 1008 17.98 0.09 12.84
N SER A 1009 18.58 1.19 12.37
CA SER A 1009 19.78 1.80 12.94
C SER A 1009 19.72 3.31 12.83
N GLN A 1010 20.15 4.02 13.87
CA GLN A 1010 20.56 5.42 13.73
C GLN A 1010 21.89 5.52 12.96
N HIS A 1011 22.27 6.72 12.56
CA HIS A 1011 23.60 6.99 12.05
C HIS A 1011 24.59 7.05 13.22
N TYR A 1012 25.76 6.44 13.04
CA TYR A 1012 26.87 6.51 13.99
C TYR A 1012 28.07 7.15 13.32
N ASP A 1013 28.88 7.88 14.09
CA ASP A 1013 30.12 8.50 13.59
C ASP A 1013 29.89 9.38 12.35
N GLU A 1014 28.71 10.02 12.27
CA GLU A 1014 28.36 10.89 11.14
C GLU A 1014 29.28 12.12 11.13
N LYS A 1015 29.95 12.33 10.00
CA LYS A 1015 30.91 13.42 9.85
C LYS A 1015 31.01 13.89 8.39
N PRO A 1016 31.29 15.18 8.17
CA PRO A 1016 31.63 15.69 6.84
C PRO A 1016 33.02 15.23 6.41
N LEU A 1017 33.25 15.11 5.11
CA LEU A 1017 34.57 14.95 4.49
C LEU A 1017 34.88 16.17 3.61
N ALA A 1018 36.10 16.70 3.73
CA ALA A 1018 36.54 17.82 2.91
C ALA A 1018 36.78 17.39 1.46
N VAL A 1019 36.25 18.18 0.52
CA VAL A 1019 36.59 18.08 -0.90
C VAL A 1019 37.77 19.02 -1.14
N ASP A 1020 38.97 18.46 -1.30
CA ASP A 1020 40.21 19.23 -1.42
C ASP A 1020 40.31 19.93 -2.78
N VAL A 1021 39.91 19.21 -3.84
CA VAL A 1021 39.94 19.67 -5.23
C VAL A 1021 38.79 19.05 -6.00
N ALA A 1022 38.16 19.83 -6.88
CA ALA A 1022 37.28 19.34 -7.93
C ALA A 1022 37.89 19.61 -9.31
N GLU A 1023 37.86 18.62 -10.19
CA GLU A 1023 38.40 18.69 -11.55
C GLU A 1023 37.34 18.18 -12.53
N LEU A 1024 37.02 18.96 -13.56
CA LEU A 1024 36.22 18.48 -14.69
C LEU A 1024 37.15 17.74 -15.65
N LEU A 1025 36.82 16.47 -15.96
CA LEU A 1025 37.60 15.67 -16.88
C LEU A 1025 37.37 16.08 -18.34
N ALA A 1026 38.23 15.59 -19.24
CA ALA A 1026 38.24 15.96 -20.65
C ALA A 1026 36.94 15.65 -21.42
N ASP A 1027 36.08 14.75 -20.89
CA ASP A 1027 34.77 14.46 -21.46
C ASP A 1027 33.74 15.58 -21.22
N GLY A 1028 34.05 16.56 -20.37
CA GLY A 1028 33.18 17.68 -20.02
C GLY A 1028 31.96 17.29 -19.17
N LYS A 1029 31.90 16.06 -18.67
CA LYS A 1029 30.73 15.48 -17.96
C LYS A 1029 31.09 14.77 -16.66
N THR A 1030 32.34 14.37 -16.50
CA THR A 1030 32.82 13.66 -15.31
C THR A 1030 33.57 14.61 -14.40
N VAL A 1031 33.16 14.67 -13.13
CA VAL A 1031 33.85 15.45 -12.10
C VAL A 1031 34.64 14.50 -11.21
N ARG A 1032 35.94 14.76 -11.07
CA ARG A 1032 36.82 14.09 -10.13
C ARG A 1032 36.98 14.95 -8.87
N LEU A 1033 36.60 14.39 -7.73
CA LEU A 1033 36.73 14.99 -6.41
C LEU A 1033 37.90 14.33 -5.68
N ARG A 1034 38.87 15.13 -5.24
CA ARG A 1034 39.92 14.68 -4.32
C ARG A 1034 39.43 14.84 -2.89
N VAL A 1035 39.45 13.75 -2.14
CA VAL A 1035 38.92 13.65 -0.77
C VAL A 1035 39.94 12.87 0.04
N SER A 1036 40.97 13.56 0.56
CA SER A 1036 42.14 12.91 1.18
C SER A 1036 41.79 11.94 2.33
N GLU A 1037 40.68 12.19 3.04
CA GLU A 1037 40.22 11.37 4.16
C GLU A 1037 39.25 10.24 3.77
N LEU A 1038 39.04 9.99 2.47
CA LEU A 1038 38.08 8.99 2.00
C LEU A 1038 38.46 7.58 2.49
N LYS A 1039 37.50 6.93 3.14
CA LYS A 1039 37.59 5.57 3.66
C LYS A 1039 36.30 4.81 3.35
N PRO A 1040 36.31 3.47 3.40
CA PRO A 1040 35.08 2.69 3.34
C PRO A 1040 34.07 3.16 4.39
N ALA A 1041 32.81 3.31 3.98
CA ALA A 1041 31.68 3.74 4.79
C ALA A 1041 30.40 3.05 4.32
N TRP A 1042 29.59 2.61 5.28
CA TRP A 1042 28.30 1.97 4.98
C TRP A 1042 27.29 2.97 4.44
N GLY A 1043 27.32 4.22 4.92
CA GLY A 1043 26.52 5.30 4.37
C GLY A 1043 27.39 6.50 4.02
N MET A 1044 27.12 7.06 2.84
CA MET A 1044 27.68 8.31 2.36
C MET A 1044 26.60 9.09 1.62
N GLU A 1045 26.67 10.41 1.69
CA GLU A 1045 25.84 11.31 0.90
C GLU A 1045 26.75 12.35 0.23
N ILE A 1046 26.56 12.53 -1.08
CA ILE A 1046 27.26 13.54 -1.89
C ILE A 1046 26.20 14.53 -2.40
N LEU A 1047 26.28 15.77 -1.93
CA LEU A 1047 25.53 16.89 -2.46
C LEU A 1047 26.32 17.54 -3.60
N CYS A 1048 25.73 17.62 -4.79
CA CYS A 1048 26.31 18.23 -5.98
C CYS A 1048 25.48 19.44 -6.40
N ARG A 1049 26.06 20.65 -6.38
CA ARG A 1049 25.47 21.88 -6.94
C ARG A 1049 26.01 22.13 -8.35
N ILE A 1050 25.34 21.52 -9.32
CA ILE A 1050 25.75 21.40 -10.70
C ILE A 1050 25.29 22.62 -11.50
N LYS A 1051 26.22 23.21 -12.27
CA LYS A 1051 25.88 24.17 -13.32
C LYS A 1051 26.12 23.54 -14.68
N GLY A 1052 25.08 23.46 -15.50
CA GLY A 1052 25.17 22.97 -16.87
C GLY A 1052 25.96 23.91 -17.76
N ALA A 1053 26.51 23.39 -18.87
CA ALA A 1053 27.14 24.21 -19.90
C ALA A 1053 26.15 25.22 -20.53
N ASP A 1054 24.84 24.96 -20.43
CA ASP A 1054 23.75 25.86 -20.79
C ASP A 1054 23.47 26.97 -19.74
N GLY A 1055 24.21 26.97 -18.63
CA GLY A 1055 24.07 27.93 -17.54
C GLY A 1055 23.00 27.58 -16.49
N SER A 1056 22.24 26.50 -16.67
CA SER A 1056 21.19 26.07 -15.73
C SER A 1056 21.78 25.49 -14.43
N GLU A 1057 21.14 25.79 -13.30
CA GLU A 1057 21.57 25.37 -11.96
C GLU A 1057 20.72 24.21 -11.45
N HIS A 1058 21.38 23.17 -10.93
CA HIS A 1058 20.76 21.93 -10.47
C HIS A 1058 21.40 21.48 -9.16
N GLU A 1059 20.57 20.98 -8.25
CA GLU A 1059 21.06 20.30 -7.05
C GLU A 1059 20.75 18.81 -7.15
N ARG A 1060 21.74 17.97 -6.87
CA ARG A 1060 21.59 16.51 -6.86
C ARG A 1060 22.19 15.94 -5.58
N VAL A 1061 21.52 14.94 -5.03
CA VAL A 1061 21.99 14.20 -3.87
C VAL A 1061 22.18 12.75 -4.29
N ILE A 1062 23.41 12.26 -4.10
CA ILE A 1062 23.77 10.86 -4.30
C ILE A 1062 23.85 10.22 -2.92
N HIS A 1063 22.90 9.34 -2.59
CA HIS A 1063 22.91 8.58 -1.34
C HIS A 1063 23.51 7.20 -1.61
N ASN A 1064 24.67 6.89 -1.04
CA ASN A 1064 25.53 5.82 -1.54
C ASN A 1064 26.32 5.10 -0.44
N SER A 1065 27.01 4.04 -0.82
CA SER A 1065 27.93 3.28 0.04
C SER A 1065 29.26 3.06 -0.68
N VAL A 1066 30.34 2.92 0.10
CA VAL A 1066 31.68 2.58 -0.39
C VAL A 1066 32.24 1.52 0.54
N PHE A 1067 32.37 0.29 0.08
CA PHE A 1067 32.86 -0.84 0.89
C PHE A 1067 34.33 -1.16 0.63
N ALA A 1068 34.82 -0.87 -0.59
CA ALA A 1068 36.19 -1.11 -1.00
C ALA A 1068 36.73 0.10 -1.78
N LEU A 1069 38.05 0.28 -1.71
CA LEU A 1069 38.80 1.29 -2.46
C LEU A 1069 40.00 0.59 -3.10
N GLU A 1070 40.11 0.70 -4.42
CA GLU A 1070 41.34 0.36 -5.15
C GLU A 1070 42.38 1.50 -4.97
N GLU A 1071 43.66 1.15 -5.17
CA GLU A 1071 44.75 2.14 -5.18
C GLU A 1071 44.59 3.21 -6.26
#